data_AF-A0A7S8CZV9-F1
#
_entry.id   AF-A0A7S8CZV9-F1
#
_cell.length_a   1.000
_cell.length_b   1.000
_cell.length_c   1.000
_cell.angle_alpha   90.00
_cell.angle_beta   90.00
_cell.angle_gamma   90.00
#
_symmetry.space_group_name_H-M   'P 1'
#
loop_
_entity.id
_entity.type
_entity.pdbx_description
1 polymer ?
#
loop_
_entity_poly.entity_id
_entity_poly.type
_entity_poly.pdbx_seq_one_letter_code
_entity_poly.pdbx_strand_id
1 'polypeptide(L)'
;MASEKPHPTVKRKASDGMKGQSHHAEASAATALEHELTLRDALRLYPKAIFFSLVFSMAIIMEGYDMALIGSFYGYESFRNKYGNQPNPDGGMVISADWQTYIQVGGMCGQIFGLYLNGWVSDAIGYKKTMILAQIIMIAFTFIVFFAKNIEMILAGQILMGIPWGVFQTLTLAYASDIAPVVLRPYLTAYVNLCWVIGQLISAGVLRGLLNLDNEWSYRVPFALQWIWPPFIILGTVFAPESPWWLVRMGRHDDAKQAILKLVSPQPDIKFDADAQVSMIHETNELEKATSAGTNYWHCFMRADLRRTEIASITYVAQAMCGSVLMGYSVQFYERAGLSSNNAFTLNIVQYSVGAIGVILSWFLMAKYGRRALYIGGTSCLFVILLVVGGLGFAPQKSSGPSWAVGSLLIFYTFIYDLAVGPVCYTIVAEIPSTRLKAKTIVLARNFNNMAGLVNNTLMPRMLGVHAWNWGAKTGLFWAAFCFLIMVWAYFRLPEPKGRTFGELDVLFEHRASVTIDPKRISERPRLSARTVTMTVKNTTPRPRFHPSPTYHLKAPRGWINDPCAPGYDASTGTYHLSYQWNPKSCDWGDITWGHLTSRDGLTWKQNTQNPVLEPSESYDKEGIFTGCFHPTGLQGEEGQLTVIYSSITHLPIHWTLPYTRNCAGLSVATSNDGGKTWQKSEQNPILDGEPEGVTVTGFRDPFLAEWPAMDEMRGEVSMYGFVSGGIVDGGPTVFLYAISPTDLTQWTYLGPLIDLPTGYSPSGRWGGDFGVNWECVNFMTLHNDSEECPFMLMGTEGGLKPGAKEGAEQWSLWMGGSLEQTKEGPRLKPEFDGILDHGCLYAPNSYEHPITKNRIVWGWLKEDDLTLARRENKGWTGYFSLPRELFLYSADNATRSLTSSLQDLGFIKATDNGRGSNTIQTLGIRPLPNLEGLRREKPGYWNSIDSTTGLGGLTNSHSGCWELEATIRVSPNDKSAGFWIRHNKDLTQGTAIYFSPGSEAITIDKSKSNNETDIEKAPASGPFTLFYSDRNGSEELEKLHLRIFCDGDVLEVFANDRFALSTMVYADTKDCTGISWFVEGEGSSESAFESVKLWENMREVLEVDEPMVYERSQL
;
A
#
# COMPACT_ATOMS: atom_id res chain seq x y z
N MET A 1 33.45 57.94 -5.48
CA MET A 1 34.48 57.53 -4.48
C MET A 1 33.76 57.26 -3.18
N ALA A 2 33.77 55.98 -2.80
CA ALA A 2 32.96 55.41 -1.74
C ALA A 2 33.49 55.79 -0.35
N SER A 3 32.58 56.11 0.58
CA SER A 3 32.87 56.28 2.00
C SER A 3 32.46 55.02 2.75
N GLU A 4 33.42 54.41 3.45
CA GLU A 4 33.22 53.35 4.43
C GLU A 4 32.26 53.79 5.56
N LYS A 5 31.40 52.86 5.98
CA LYS A 5 30.74 52.86 7.30
C LYS A 5 30.68 51.43 7.85
N PRO A 6 30.71 51.26 9.19
CA PRO A 6 31.11 50.03 9.86
C PRO A 6 29.98 49.00 10.04
N HIS A 7 30.38 47.75 10.26
CA HIS A 7 29.57 46.57 10.54
C HIS A 7 28.47 46.76 11.61
N PRO A 8 27.24 46.28 11.35
CA PRO A 8 26.28 45.93 12.39
C PRO A 8 26.35 44.43 12.71
N THR A 9 26.64 44.13 13.98
CA THR A 9 26.41 42.84 14.64
C THR A 9 25.00 42.29 14.37
N VAL A 10 24.92 41.15 13.68
CA VAL A 10 23.68 40.38 13.54
C VAL A 10 23.53 39.48 14.77
N LYS A 11 22.63 39.87 15.68
CA LYS A 11 22.07 38.96 16.70
C LYS A 11 21.30 37.84 15.96
N ARG A 12 21.87 36.63 15.94
CA ARG A 12 21.15 35.39 15.58
C ARG A 12 19.92 35.27 16.48
N LYS A 13 18.72 35.34 15.91
CA LYS A 13 17.47 35.04 16.61
C LYS A 13 17.41 33.54 16.89
N ALA A 14 17.49 33.17 18.16
CA ALA A 14 17.24 31.83 18.68
C ALA A 14 15.74 31.43 18.65
N SER A 15 14.94 31.89 17.67
CA SER A 15 13.48 31.78 17.71
C SER A 15 12.87 30.71 16.81
N ASP A 16 13.61 30.10 15.88
CA ASP A 16 13.03 29.17 14.91
C ASP A 16 13.12 27.70 15.35
N GLY A 17 14.12 27.32 16.15
CA GLY A 17 14.20 25.99 16.77
C GLY A 17 13.17 25.74 17.87
N MET A 18 12.69 26.79 18.54
CA MET A 18 11.63 26.68 19.57
C MET A 18 10.22 26.54 18.97
N LYS A 19 9.99 26.93 17.70
CA LYS A 19 8.66 26.84 17.07
C LYS A 19 8.33 25.42 16.60
N GLY A 20 9.29 24.69 16.04
CA GLY A 20 9.08 23.30 15.61
C GLY A 20 8.78 22.34 16.78
N GLN A 21 9.43 22.54 17.93
CA GLN A 21 9.13 21.80 19.16
C GLN A 21 7.84 22.26 19.87
N SER A 22 7.43 23.52 19.70
CA SER A 22 6.16 23.99 20.28
C SER A 22 4.95 23.46 19.52
N HIS A 23 5.02 23.35 18.19
CA HIS A 23 3.89 22.88 17.37
C HIS A 23 3.46 21.43 17.67
N HIS A 24 4.40 20.48 17.81
CA HIS A 24 4.07 19.10 18.17
C HIS A 24 3.49 18.96 19.60
N ALA A 25 3.98 19.76 20.54
CA ALA A 25 3.45 19.81 21.90
C ALA A 25 2.03 20.44 21.93
N GLU A 26 1.80 21.47 21.11
CA GLU A 26 0.49 22.13 20.93
C GLU A 26 -0.53 21.18 20.27
N ALA A 27 -0.14 20.42 19.26
CA ALA A 27 -1.02 19.45 18.58
C ALA A 27 -1.40 18.28 19.51
N SER A 28 -0.45 17.72 20.26
CA SER A 28 -0.73 16.68 21.27
C SER A 28 -1.67 17.18 22.37
N ALA A 29 -1.51 18.43 22.80
CA ALA A 29 -2.40 19.07 23.77
C ALA A 29 -3.80 19.31 23.20
N ALA A 30 -3.91 19.67 21.91
CA ALA A 30 -5.19 19.85 21.22
C ALA A 30 -5.98 18.55 21.09
N THR A 31 -5.31 17.43 20.76
CA THR A 31 -5.93 16.09 20.74
C THR A 31 -6.43 15.68 22.12
N ALA A 32 -5.65 15.93 23.18
CA ALA A 32 -6.07 15.66 24.55
C ALA A 32 -7.30 16.50 24.97
N LEU A 33 -7.31 17.79 24.62
CA LEU A 33 -8.45 18.68 24.84
C LEU A 33 -9.72 18.22 24.10
N GLU A 34 -9.58 17.62 22.90
CA GLU A 34 -10.71 17.10 22.15
C GLU A 34 -11.35 15.87 22.84
N HIS A 35 -10.55 15.03 23.50
CA HIS A 35 -11.04 13.90 24.29
C HIS A 35 -11.67 14.30 25.63
N GLU A 36 -11.28 15.44 26.21
CA GLU A 36 -11.84 15.97 27.46
C GLU A 36 -13.19 16.67 27.27
N LEU A 37 -13.56 17.05 26.04
CA LEU A 37 -14.82 17.73 25.74
C LEU A 37 -16.02 16.82 26.02
N THR A 38 -16.90 17.22 26.94
CA THR A 38 -18.19 16.55 27.08
C THR A 38 -19.17 17.02 25.99
N LEU A 39 -20.24 16.24 25.74
CA LEU A 39 -21.30 16.66 24.81
C LEU A 39 -21.88 18.03 25.20
N ARG A 40 -22.01 18.31 26.50
CA ARG A 40 -22.53 19.60 27.01
C ARG A 40 -21.59 20.75 26.68
N ASP A 41 -20.29 20.53 26.84
CA ASP A 41 -19.25 21.53 26.54
C ASP A 41 -19.19 21.80 25.03
N ALA A 42 -19.23 20.73 24.22
CA ALA A 42 -19.24 20.85 22.77
C ALA A 42 -20.49 21.60 22.25
N LEU A 43 -21.68 21.38 22.82
CA LEU A 43 -22.90 22.11 22.47
C LEU A 43 -22.81 23.62 22.79
N ARG A 44 -22.13 23.99 23.88
CA ARG A 44 -21.93 25.40 24.28
C ARG A 44 -20.83 26.08 23.46
N LEU A 45 -19.77 25.33 23.12
CA LEU A 45 -18.60 25.85 22.43
C LEU A 45 -18.81 25.93 20.90
N TYR A 46 -19.51 24.96 20.29
CA TYR A 46 -19.70 24.86 18.83
C TYR A 46 -21.14 25.07 18.31
N PRO A 47 -21.99 25.97 18.87
CA PRO A 47 -23.38 26.13 18.43
C PRO A 47 -23.49 26.62 16.97
N LYS A 48 -22.50 27.41 16.52
CA LYS A 48 -22.46 27.90 15.13
C LYS A 48 -22.07 26.80 14.14
N ALA A 49 -21.13 25.93 14.51
CA ALA A 49 -20.78 24.77 13.69
C ALA A 49 -21.97 23.82 13.52
N ILE A 50 -22.72 23.57 14.60
CA ILE A 50 -23.97 22.81 14.55
C ILE A 50 -24.95 23.49 13.57
N PHE A 51 -25.22 24.78 13.74
CA PHE A 51 -26.12 25.52 12.87
C PHE A 51 -25.76 25.41 11.38
N PHE A 52 -24.49 25.67 11.02
CA PHE A 52 -24.05 25.61 9.62
C PHE A 52 -24.07 24.19 9.06
N SER A 53 -23.72 23.18 9.87
CA SER A 53 -23.85 21.78 9.49
C SER A 53 -25.31 21.43 9.18
N LEU A 54 -26.25 21.80 10.05
CA LEU A 54 -27.67 21.53 9.84
C LEU A 54 -28.18 22.20 8.55
N VAL A 55 -27.80 23.46 8.30
CA VAL A 55 -28.16 24.20 7.08
C VAL A 55 -27.65 23.50 5.82
N PHE A 56 -26.38 23.10 5.78
CA PHE A 56 -25.84 22.37 4.63
C PHE A 56 -26.59 21.05 4.41
N SER A 57 -26.79 20.27 5.47
CA SER A 57 -27.48 18.98 5.40
C SER A 57 -28.94 19.11 4.93
N MET A 58 -29.61 20.26 5.07
CA MET A 58 -30.97 20.46 4.55
C MET A 58 -31.09 20.32 3.03
N ALA A 59 -29.99 20.44 2.28
CA ALA A 59 -29.99 20.16 0.83
C ALA A 59 -30.46 18.73 0.51
N ILE A 60 -30.27 17.80 1.45
CA ILE A 60 -30.68 16.40 1.34
C ILE A 60 -32.20 16.22 1.52
N ILE A 61 -32.90 17.17 2.16
CA ILE A 61 -34.37 17.17 2.23
C ILE A 61 -34.95 17.18 0.82
N MET A 62 -34.35 17.94 -0.09
CA MET A 62 -34.79 18.04 -1.48
C MET A 62 -34.72 16.69 -2.19
N GLU A 63 -33.62 15.97 -2.00
CA GLU A 63 -33.43 14.66 -2.62
C GLU A 63 -34.39 13.62 -2.02
N GLY A 64 -34.51 13.58 -0.69
CA GLY A 64 -35.43 12.67 0.00
C GLY A 64 -36.88 12.93 -0.34
N TYR A 65 -37.25 14.20 -0.54
CA TYR A 65 -38.56 14.61 -1.00
C TYR A 65 -38.84 14.06 -2.41
N ASP A 66 -37.95 14.30 -3.37
CA ASP A 66 -38.19 13.95 -4.78
C ASP A 66 -38.14 12.46 -5.06
N MET A 67 -37.17 11.76 -4.49
CA MET A 67 -37.05 10.31 -4.69
C MET A 67 -38.28 9.56 -4.13
N ALA A 68 -38.84 10.03 -3.02
CA ALA A 68 -40.08 9.50 -2.48
C ALA A 68 -41.31 9.95 -3.26
N LEU A 69 -41.31 11.19 -3.74
CA LEU A 69 -42.40 11.79 -4.51
C LEU A 69 -42.65 11.00 -5.80
N ILE A 70 -41.60 10.73 -6.57
CA ILE A 70 -41.70 10.02 -7.85
C ILE A 70 -42.25 8.60 -7.67
N GLY A 71 -41.75 7.84 -6.68
CA GLY A 71 -42.27 6.50 -6.38
C GLY A 71 -43.75 6.51 -5.97
N SER A 72 -44.14 7.51 -5.17
CA SER A 72 -45.52 7.67 -4.71
C SER A 72 -46.46 8.14 -5.82
N PHE A 73 -45.98 8.90 -6.80
CA PHE A 73 -46.76 9.32 -7.97
C PHE A 73 -47.22 8.14 -8.84
N TYR A 74 -46.52 7.01 -8.82
CA TYR A 74 -46.97 5.80 -9.53
C TYR A 74 -48.24 5.18 -8.93
N GLY A 75 -48.56 5.48 -7.67
CA GLY A 75 -49.84 5.15 -7.03
C GLY A 75 -50.89 6.26 -7.16
N TYR A 76 -50.53 7.44 -7.69
CA TYR A 76 -51.36 8.64 -7.66
C TYR A 76 -52.19 8.79 -8.93
N GLU A 77 -53.53 8.80 -8.79
CA GLU A 77 -54.45 8.62 -9.92
C GLU A 77 -54.35 9.70 -11.00
N SER A 78 -54.39 10.99 -10.62
CA SER A 78 -54.33 12.11 -11.57
C SER A 78 -53.02 12.14 -12.36
N PHE A 79 -51.91 11.75 -11.74
CA PHE A 79 -50.60 11.66 -12.39
C PHE A 79 -50.57 10.52 -13.40
N ARG A 80 -51.08 9.34 -13.03
CA ARG A 80 -51.21 8.21 -13.96
C ARG A 80 -52.15 8.51 -15.12
N ASN A 81 -53.24 9.22 -14.89
CA ASN A 81 -54.17 9.60 -15.95
C ASN A 81 -53.53 10.56 -16.97
N LYS A 82 -52.61 11.43 -16.51
CA LYS A 82 -51.88 12.35 -17.39
C LYS A 82 -50.73 11.69 -18.16
N TYR A 83 -49.92 10.87 -17.49
CA TYR A 83 -48.64 10.38 -18.02
C TYR A 83 -48.58 8.86 -18.23
N GLY A 84 -49.64 8.13 -17.88
CA GLY A 84 -49.72 6.67 -18.01
C GLY A 84 -49.82 6.21 -19.47
N ASN A 85 -49.23 5.05 -19.75
CA ASN A 85 -49.10 4.49 -21.09
C ASN A 85 -49.66 3.06 -21.22
N GLN A 86 -50.25 2.52 -20.15
CA GLN A 86 -50.87 1.19 -20.14
C GLN A 86 -52.22 1.21 -19.41
N PRO A 87 -53.20 0.38 -19.83
CA PRO A 87 -54.46 0.25 -19.11
C PRO A 87 -54.28 -0.52 -17.80
N ASN A 88 -54.96 -0.11 -16.73
CA ASN A 88 -55.01 -0.80 -15.45
C ASN A 88 -56.16 -1.84 -15.43
N PRO A 89 -55.96 -3.07 -14.91
CA PRO A 89 -57.05 -4.06 -14.78
C PRO A 89 -58.25 -3.58 -13.96
N ASP A 90 -58.04 -2.69 -12.99
CA ASP A 90 -59.08 -2.13 -12.12
C ASP A 90 -59.68 -0.80 -12.65
N GLY A 91 -59.32 -0.39 -13.88
CA GLY A 91 -59.74 0.87 -14.51
C GLY A 91 -58.71 2.00 -14.41
N GLY A 92 -58.71 2.90 -15.39
CA GLY A 92 -57.74 3.99 -15.53
C GLY A 92 -56.43 3.58 -16.22
N MET A 93 -55.45 4.48 -16.21
CA MET A 93 -54.11 4.24 -16.76
C MET A 93 -53.09 3.94 -15.65
N VAL A 94 -52.02 3.25 -15.99
CA VAL A 94 -50.81 3.06 -15.18
C VAL A 94 -49.58 3.40 -16.00
N ILE A 95 -48.52 3.82 -15.31
CA ILE A 95 -47.20 4.00 -15.92
C ILE A 95 -46.53 2.62 -15.96
N SER A 96 -46.04 2.20 -17.13
CA SER A 96 -45.41 0.89 -17.31
C SER A 96 -44.16 0.73 -16.43
N ALA A 97 -43.82 -0.51 -16.09
CA ALA A 97 -42.63 -0.81 -15.29
C ALA A 97 -41.34 -0.26 -15.93
N ASP A 98 -41.25 -0.26 -17.27
CA ASP A 98 -40.11 0.30 -17.99
C ASP A 98 -40.02 1.83 -17.82
N TRP A 99 -41.13 2.57 -17.92
CA TRP A 99 -41.11 4.01 -17.69
C TRP A 99 -40.82 4.38 -16.24
N GLN A 100 -41.36 3.62 -15.28
CA GLN A 100 -40.99 3.79 -13.87
C GLN A 100 -39.48 3.57 -13.67
N THR A 101 -38.93 2.54 -14.31
CA THR A 101 -37.49 2.26 -14.30
C THR A 101 -36.70 3.41 -14.92
N TYR A 102 -37.06 3.85 -16.13
CA TYR A 102 -36.34 4.92 -16.85
C TYR A 102 -36.26 6.19 -16.04
N ILE A 103 -37.37 6.64 -15.44
CA ILE A 103 -37.42 7.87 -14.64
C ILE A 103 -36.51 7.77 -13.42
N GLN A 104 -36.60 6.69 -12.65
CA GLN A 104 -35.80 6.54 -11.42
C GLN A 104 -34.32 6.29 -11.71
N VAL A 105 -34.02 5.44 -12.69
CA VAL A 105 -32.64 5.20 -13.16
C VAL A 105 -32.04 6.46 -13.77
N GLY A 106 -32.82 7.22 -14.53
CA GLY A 106 -32.40 8.51 -15.10
C GLY A 106 -31.91 9.47 -14.03
N GLY A 107 -32.69 9.67 -12.96
CA GLY A 107 -32.28 10.47 -11.81
C GLY A 107 -30.98 9.98 -11.17
N MET A 108 -30.83 8.66 -10.98
CA MET A 108 -29.61 8.06 -10.43
C MET A 108 -28.39 8.22 -11.34
N CYS A 109 -28.53 8.11 -12.66
CA CYS A 109 -27.45 8.38 -13.61
C CYS A 109 -26.96 9.83 -13.49
N GLY A 110 -27.91 10.77 -13.35
CA GLY A 110 -27.58 12.17 -13.05
C GLY A 110 -26.82 12.32 -11.74
N GLN A 111 -27.22 11.60 -10.69
CA GLN A 111 -26.52 11.61 -9.39
C GLN A 111 -25.09 11.07 -9.49
N ILE A 112 -24.86 9.97 -10.21
CA ILE A 112 -23.52 9.42 -10.42
C ILE A 112 -22.62 10.44 -11.12
N PHE A 113 -23.13 11.11 -12.15
CA PHE A 113 -22.39 12.19 -12.81
C PHE A 113 -22.11 13.37 -11.86
N GLY A 114 -23.13 13.79 -11.10
CA GLY A 114 -23.03 14.85 -10.11
C GLY A 114 -22.01 14.56 -8.99
N LEU A 115 -21.90 13.30 -8.58
CA LEU A 115 -20.93 12.84 -7.58
C LEU A 115 -19.48 12.99 -8.07
N TYR A 116 -19.19 12.54 -9.30
CA TYR A 116 -17.85 12.73 -9.89
C TYR A 116 -17.53 14.21 -10.10
N LEU A 117 -18.52 14.99 -10.57
CA LEU A 117 -18.39 16.44 -10.71
C LEU A 117 -18.07 17.10 -9.36
N ASN A 118 -18.76 16.70 -8.29
CA ASN A 118 -18.51 17.23 -6.94
C ASN A 118 -17.08 16.96 -6.47
N GLY A 119 -16.55 15.75 -6.69
CA GLY A 119 -15.18 15.41 -6.29
C GLY A 119 -14.11 16.30 -6.92
N TRP A 120 -14.36 16.87 -8.10
CA TRP A 120 -13.46 17.81 -8.75
C TRP A 120 -13.76 19.27 -8.37
N VAL A 121 -15.03 19.68 -8.44
CA VAL A 121 -15.44 21.07 -8.20
C VAL A 121 -15.22 21.49 -6.74
N SER A 122 -15.58 20.64 -5.78
CA SER A 122 -15.43 20.97 -4.35
C SER A 122 -13.97 21.08 -3.92
N ASP A 123 -13.08 20.24 -4.47
CA ASP A 123 -11.63 20.35 -4.26
C ASP A 123 -11.09 21.67 -4.86
N ALA A 124 -11.58 22.10 -6.03
CA ALA A 124 -11.07 23.29 -6.72
C ALA A 124 -11.55 24.64 -6.13
N ILE A 125 -12.84 24.77 -5.81
CA ILE A 125 -13.44 26.07 -5.43
C ILE A 125 -13.99 26.14 -4.00
N GLY A 126 -13.89 25.05 -3.23
CA GLY A 126 -14.36 24.96 -1.86
C GLY A 126 -15.84 24.57 -1.74
N TYR A 127 -16.29 24.27 -0.52
CA TYR A 127 -17.61 23.70 -0.26
C TYR A 127 -18.71 24.73 -0.40
N LYS A 128 -18.45 25.97 0.01
CA LYS A 128 -19.44 27.05 0.02
C LYS A 128 -19.90 27.41 -1.38
N LYS A 129 -18.95 27.64 -2.30
CA LYS A 129 -19.24 28.04 -3.67
C LYS A 129 -19.91 26.89 -4.43
N THR A 130 -19.44 25.67 -4.20
CA THR A 130 -20.02 24.45 -4.79
C THR A 130 -21.49 24.28 -4.41
N MET A 131 -21.83 24.46 -3.12
CA MET A 131 -23.22 24.39 -2.65
C MET A 131 -24.10 25.46 -3.31
N ILE A 132 -23.66 26.73 -3.36
CA ILE A 132 -24.46 27.82 -3.97
C ILE A 132 -24.71 27.53 -5.46
N LEU A 133 -23.68 27.12 -6.20
CA LEU A 133 -23.81 26.80 -7.62
C LEU A 133 -24.79 25.65 -7.85
N ALA A 134 -24.67 24.57 -7.07
CA ALA A 134 -25.58 23.42 -7.17
C ALA A 134 -27.03 23.79 -6.83
N GLN A 135 -27.26 24.69 -5.87
CA GLN A 135 -28.60 25.20 -5.55
C GLN A 135 -29.20 26.04 -6.69
N ILE A 136 -28.41 26.90 -7.34
CA ILE A 136 -28.87 27.69 -8.50
C ILE A 136 -29.26 26.76 -9.66
N ILE A 137 -28.43 25.75 -9.93
CA ILE A 137 -28.70 24.74 -10.96
C ILE A 137 -29.98 23.95 -10.62
N MET A 138 -30.17 23.59 -9.36
CA MET A 138 -31.38 22.88 -8.91
C MET A 138 -32.66 23.70 -9.17
N ILE A 139 -32.64 25.01 -8.89
CA ILE A 139 -33.77 25.91 -9.19
C ILE A 139 -34.12 25.81 -10.68
N ALA A 140 -33.12 25.91 -11.55
CA ALA A 140 -33.30 25.88 -13.01
C ALA A 140 -33.88 24.55 -13.50
N PHE A 141 -33.37 23.41 -13.01
CA PHE A 141 -33.83 22.10 -13.46
C PHE A 141 -35.22 21.73 -12.94
N THR A 142 -35.61 22.23 -11.77
CA THR A 142 -36.97 22.05 -11.23
C THR A 142 -38.05 22.62 -12.17
N PHE A 143 -37.76 23.67 -12.94
CA PHE A 143 -38.70 24.19 -13.96
C PHE A 143 -39.10 23.13 -14.98
N ILE A 144 -38.20 22.22 -15.33
CA ILE A 144 -38.43 21.21 -16.37
C ILE A 144 -39.54 20.24 -15.95
N VAL A 145 -39.46 19.73 -14.72
CA VAL A 145 -40.46 18.78 -14.18
C VAL A 145 -41.79 19.47 -13.87
N PHE A 146 -41.77 20.73 -13.41
CA PHE A 146 -42.99 21.50 -13.15
C PHE A 146 -43.79 21.78 -14.43
N PHE A 147 -43.10 22.13 -15.54
CA PHE A 147 -43.73 22.42 -16.83
C PHE A 147 -43.79 21.20 -17.78
N ALA A 148 -43.56 19.99 -17.27
CA ALA A 148 -43.52 18.78 -18.09
C ALA A 148 -44.86 18.49 -18.79
N LYS A 149 -44.84 18.38 -20.12
CA LYS A 149 -46.03 18.10 -20.94
C LYS A 149 -46.26 16.61 -21.17
N ASN A 150 -45.20 15.81 -21.11
CA ASN A 150 -45.17 14.38 -21.35
C ASN A 150 -44.16 13.70 -20.40
N ILE A 151 -44.12 12.37 -20.41
CA ILE A 151 -43.31 11.59 -19.48
C ILE A 151 -41.81 11.66 -19.81
N GLU A 152 -41.47 11.90 -21.07
CA GLU A 152 -40.11 12.14 -21.56
C GLU A 152 -39.49 13.40 -20.94
N MET A 153 -40.26 14.49 -20.82
CA MET A 153 -39.80 15.71 -20.14
C MET A 153 -39.56 15.47 -18.65
N ILE A 154 -40.36 14.61 -18.00
CA ILE A 154 -40.14 14.22 -16.61
C ILE A 154 -38.83 13.44 -16.49
N LEU A 155 -38.58 12.48 -17.39
CA LEU A 155 -37.30 11.76 -17.44
C LEU A 155 -36.11 12.70 -17.61
N ALA A 156 -36.16 13.62 -18.58
CA ALA A 156 -35.09 14.58 -18.81
C ALA A 156 -34.86 15.48 -17.59
N GLY A 157 -35.94 15.97 -16.97
CA GLY A 157 -35.88 16.74 -15.74
C GLY A 157 -35.24 15.96 -14.59
N GLN A 158 -35.61 14.70 -14.39
CA GLN A 158 -35.04 13.84 -13.35
C GLN A 158 -33.54 13.59 -13.56
N ILE A 159 -33.11 13.31 -14.80
CA ILE A 159 -31.67 13.17 -15.11
C ILE A 159 -30.90 14.44 -14.74
N LEU A 160 -31.42 15.61 -15.14
CA LEU A 160 -30.75 16.88 -14.89
C LEU A 160 -30.72 17.24 -13.39
N MET A 161 -31.84 17.08 -12.68
CA MET A 161 -31.93 17.27 -11.22
C MET A 161 -31.06 16.27 -10.44
N GLY A 162 -30.80 15.10 -11.02
CA GLY A 162 -29.83 14.13 -10.52
C GLY A 162 -28.46 14.74 -10.27
N ILE A 163 -27.98 15.63 -11.13
CA ILE A 163 -26.63 16.23 -11.03
C ILE A 163 -26.45 16.99 -9.71
N PRO A 164 -27.26 18.02 -9.37
CA PRO A 164 -27.15 18.71 -8.09
C PRO A 164 -27.47 17.80 -6.89
N TRP A 165 -28.38 16.81 -7.01
CA TRP A 165 -28.55 15.82 -5.94
C TRP A 165 -27.26 15.06 -5.64
N GLY A 166 -26.54 14.58 -6.66
CA GLY A 166 -25.25 13.91 -6.49
C GLY A 166 -24.22 14.77 -5.77
N VAL A 167 -24.20 16.09 -6.03
CA VAL A 167 -23.39 17.05 -5.29
C VAL A 167 -23.79 17.08 -3.81
N PHE A 168 -25.08 17.23 -3.52
CA PHE A 168 -25.58 17.32 -2.14
C PHE A 168 -25.26 16.08 -1.31
N GLN A 169 -25.36 14.88 -1.90
CA GLN A 169 -25.14 13.59 -1.24
C GLN A 169 -23.81 13.49 -0.48
N THR A 170 -22.76 14.13 -1.00
CA THR A 170 -21.39 13.99 -0.47
C THR A 170 -20.84 15.29 0.10
N LEU A 171 -21.18 16.42 -0.51
CA LEU A 171 -20.74 17.73 -0.04
C LEU A 171 -21.24 18.04 1.38
N THR A 172 -22.49 17.68 1.68
CA THR A 172 -23.09 17.93 3.00
C THR A 172 -22.45 17.08 4.10
N LEU A 173 -22.18 15.81 3.79
CA LEU A 173 -21.55 14.87 4.73
C LEU A 173 -20.09 15.25 5.04
N ALA A 174 -19.32 15.56 4.00
CA ALA A 174 -17.93 15.96 4.14
C ALA A 174 -17.80 17.29 4.89
N TYR A 175 -18.64 18.29 4.59
CA TYR A 175 -18.66 19.56 5.32
C TYR A 175 -18.99 19.37 6.80
N ALA A 176 -20.01 18.57 7.13
CA ALA A 176 -20.40 18.27 8.50
C ALA A 176 -19.28 17.57 9.28
N SER A 177 -18.51 16.69 8.63
CA SER A 177 -17.37 15.99 9.23
C SER A 177 -16.19 16.94 9.51
N ASP A 178 -15.92 17.87 8.60
CA ASP A 178 -14.77 18.78 8.67
C ASP A 178 -14.92 19.88 9.73
N ILE A 179 -16.15 20.32 10.02
CA ILE A 179 -16.39 21.41 10.99
C ILE A 179 -16.74 20.92 12.39
N ALA A 180 -16.95 19.62 12.57
CA ALA A 180 -17.43 19.03 13.82
C ALA A 180 -16.28 18.43 14.65
N PRO A 181 -16.23 18.74 15.97
CA PRO A 181 -15.36 17.99 16.88
C PRO A 181 -15.83 16.54 17.01
N VAL A 182 -14.93 15.63 17.39
CA VAL A 182 -15.17 14.17 17.51
C VAL A 182 -16.48 13.83 18.21
N VAL A 183 -16.82 14.53 19.31
CA VAL A 183 -18.01 14.24 20.11
C VAL A 183 -19.33 14.62 19.41
N LEU A 184 -19.32 15.64 18.54
CA LEU A 184 -20.53 16.08 17.80
C LEU A 184 -20.68 15.40 16.44
N ARG A 185 -19.58 14.93 15.86
CA ARG A 185 -19.53 14.30 14.53
C ARG A 185 -20.60 13.22 14.29
N PRO A 186 -20.84 12.24 15.18
CA PRO A 186 -21.84 11.21 14.93
C PRO A 186 -23.29 11.74 14.92
N TYR A 187 -23.58 12.85 15.60
CA TYR A 187 -24.90 13.46 15.60
C TYR A 187 -25.15 14.24 14.31
N LEU A 188 -24.17 15.07 13.93
CA LEU A 188 -24.26 15.94 12.76
C LEU A 188 -24.26 15.16 11.45
N THR A 189 -23.46 14.08 11.37
CA THR A 189 -23.46 13.23 10.17
C THR A 189 -24.69 12.31 10.12
N ALA A 190 -25.23 11.85 11.26
CA ALA A 190 -26.52 11.13 11.28
C ALA A 190 -27.73 12.02 10.97
N TYR A 191 -27.67 13.33 11.23
CA TYR A 191 -28.71 14.29 10.84
C TYR A 191 -28.95 14.31 9.33
N VAL A 192 -27.95 13.95 8.52
CA VAL A 192 -28.11 13.76 7.06
C VAL A 192 -29.21 12.73 6.75
N ASN A 193 -29.29 11.63 7.51
CA ASN A 193 -30.39 10.66 7.37
C ASN A 193 -31.73 11.25 7.82
N LEU A 194 -31.74 12.08 8.86
CA LEU A 194 -32.96 12.75 9.30
C LEU A 194 -33.49 13.69 8.19
N CYS A 195 -32.61 14.39 7.47
CA CYS A 195 -33.01 15.20 6.32
C CYS A 195 -33.70 14.38 5.21
N TRP A 196 -33.18 13.18 4.91
CA TRP A 196 -33.86 12.24 4.00
C TRP A 196 -35.28 11.94 4.46
N VAL A 197 -35.44 11.57 5.73
CA VAL A 197 -36.74 11.21 6.30
C VAL A 197 -37.69 12.42 6.38
N ILE A 198 -37.18 13.62 6.67
CA ILE A 198 -37.97 14.86 6.62
C ILE A 198 -38.49 15.08 5.20
N GLY A 199 -37.65 14.95 4.18
CA GLY A 199 -38.08 15.07 2.79
C GLY A 199 -39.18 14.07 2.43
N GLN A 200 -38.96 12.80 2.79
CA GLN A 200 -39.94 11.73 2.60
C GLN A 200 -41.27 12.00 3.31
N LEU A 201 -41.22 12.49 4.55
CA LEU A 201 -42.41 12.81 5.35
C LEU A 201 -43.19 13.99 4.76
N ILE A 202 -42.50 15.03 4.31
CA ILE A 202 -43.12 16.18 3.64
C ILE A 202 -43.78 15.71 2.34
N SER A 203 -43.10 14.88 1.55
CA SER A 203 -43.67 14.29 0.31
C SER A 203 -44.94 13.50 0.59
N ALA A 204 -44.91 12.61 1.59
CA ALA A 204 -46.07 11.83 2.03
C ALA A 204 -47.24 12.72 2.48
N GLY A 205 -46.96 13.74 3.29
CA GLY A 205 -47.96 14.68 3.80
C GLY A 205 -48.61 15.53 2.69
N VAL A 206 -47.79 16.05 1.78
CA VAL A 206 -48.24 16.83 0.62
C VAL A 206 -49.14 15.98 -0.28
N LEU A 207 -48.70 14.78 -0.66
CA LEU A 207 -49.49 13.89 -1.52
C LEU A 207 -50.79 13.45 -0.85
N ARG A 208 -50.77 13.16 0.45
CA ARG A 208 -51.99 12.83 1.18
C ARG A 208 -52.98 13.99 1.21
N GLY A 209 -52.49 15.21 1.44
CA GLY A 209 -53.31 16.42 1.51
C GLY A 209 -53.91 16.81 0.15
N LEU A 210 -53.21 16.50 -0.94
CA LEU A 210 -53.67 16.78 -2.30
C LEU A 210 -54.45 15.62 -2.92
N LEU A 211 -54.55 14.44 -2.27
CA LEU A 211 -55.08 13.21 -2.86
C LEU A 211 -56.48 13.34 -3.47
N ASN A 212 -57.31 14.22 -2.92
CA ASN A 212 -58.68 14.45 -3.39
C ASN A 212 -58.79 15.53 -4.48
N LEU A 213 -57.68 16.16 -4.90
CA LEU A 213 -57.65 17.04 -6.07
C LEU A 213 -57.51 16.20 -7.34
N ASP A 214 -58.47 16.37 -8.25
CA ASP A 214 -58.61 15.64 -9.51
C ASP A 214 -57.99 16.35 -10.72
N ASN A 215 -57.41 17.53 -10.53
CA ASN A 215 -56.83 18.35 -11.60
C ASN A 215 -55.29 18.35 -11.60
N GLU A 216 -54.67 19.02 -12.57
CA GLU A 216 -53.21 19.04 -12.75
C GLU A 216 -52.41 19.62 -11.57
N TRP A 217 -53.03 20.40 -10.70
CA TRP A 217 -52.37 20.95 -9.51
C TRP A 217 -52.06 19.89 -8.46
N SER A 218 -52.76 18.76 -8.49
CA SER A 218 -52.52 17.63 -7.60
C SER A 218 -51.09 17.04 -7.73
N TYR A 219 -50.45 17.16 -8.90
CA TYR A 219 -49.06 16.75 -9.13
C TYR A 219 -48.10 17.91 -9.46
N ARG A 220 -48.59 19.09 -9.89
CA ARG A 220 -47.72 20.28 -10.06
C ARG A 220 -47.35 20.98 -8.76
N VAL A 221 -48.25 21.06 -7.78
CA VAL A 221 -47.93 21.66 -6.47
C VAL A 221 -46.77 20.94 -5.79
N PRO A 222 -46.73 19.59 -5.75
CA PRO A 222 -45.58 18.89 -5.18
C PRO A 222 -44.25 19.23 -5.86
N PHE A 223 -44.21 19.39 -7.19
CA PHE A 223 -42.99 19.85 -7.89
C PHE A 223 -42.63 21.30 -7.53
N ALA A 224 -43.61 22.21 -7.45
CA ALA A 224 -43.36 23.61 -7.09
C ALA A 224 -42.80 23.79 -5.68
N LEU A 225 -43.21 22.96 -4.73
CA LEU A 225 -42.75 23.03 -3.34
C LEU A 225 -41.25 22.82 -3.20
N GLN A 226 -40.57 22.22 -4.18
CA GLN A 226 -39.12 22.08 -4.16
C GLN A 226 -38.39 23.44 -4.16
N TRP A 227 -38.97 24.49 -4.76
CA TRP A 227 -38.35 25.82 -4.81
C TRP A 227 -38.25 26.51 -3.45
N ILE A 228 -38.89 26.00 -2.40
CA ILE A 228 -38.80 26.59 -1.05
C ILE A 228 -37.41 26.45 -0.43
N TRP A 229 -36.69 25.36 -0.76
CA TRP A 229 -35.43 25.00 -0.10
C TRP A 229 -34.21 25.79 -0.60
N PRO A 230 -33.98 25.94 -1.92
CA PRO A 230 -32.75 26.57 -2.42
C PRO A 230 -32.50 28.00 -1.89
N PRO A 231 -33.48 28.93 -1.87
CA PRO A 231 -33.24 30.28 -1.35
C PRO A 231 -32.81 30.28 0.13
N PHE A 232 -33.44 29.42 0.95
CA PHE A 232 -33.11 29.30 2.36
C PHE A 232 -31.69 28.75 2.57
N ILE A 233 -31.33 27.70 1.83
CA ILE A 233 -30.00 27.07 1.91
C ILE A 233 -28.91 28.01 1.36
N ILE A 234 -29.16 28.71 0.25
CA ILE A 234 -28.23 29.70 -0.31
C ILE A 234 -27.95 30.79 0.73
N LEU A 235 -29.00 31.34 1.35
CA LEU A 235 -28.85 32.39 2.36
C LEU A 235 -28.00 31.90 3.54
N GLY A 236 -28.29 30.73 4.09
CA GLY A 236 -27.51 30.15 5.18
C GLY A 236 -26.07 29.82 4.79
N THR A 237 -25.85 29.36 3.55
CA THR A 237 -24.52 29.04 3.01
C THR A 237 -23.65 30.28 2.81
N VAL A 238 -24.23 31.42 2.42
CA VAL A 238 -23.51 32.70 2.27
C VAL A 238 -22.86 33.15 3.58
N PHE A 239 -23.46 32.83 4.74
CA PHE A 239 -22.89 33.15 6.04
C PHE A 239 -21.97 32.08 6.61
N ALA A 240 -22.00 30.87 6.05
CA ALA A 240 -21.16 29.78 6.51
C ALA A 240 -19.67 30.04 6.23
N PRO A 241 -18.76 29.67 7.15
CA PRO A 241 -17.34 29.62 6.89
C PRO A 241 -16.99 28.46 5.95
N GLU A 242 -15.87 28.56 5.25
CA GLU A 242 -15.34 27.46 4.44
C GLU A 242 -14.72 26.36 5.33
N SER A 243 -14.59 25.13 4.83
CA SER A 243 -14.00 24.01 5.59
C SER A 243 -12.57 24.35 6.05
N PRO A 244 -12.26 24.28 7.36
CA PRO A 244 -10.90 24.48 7.86
C PRO A 244 -9.90 23.48 7.27
N TRP A 245 -10.30 22.21 7.10
CA TRP A 245 -9.48 21.17 6.48
C TRP A 245 -9.18 21.45 5.00
N TRP A 246 -10.16 21.97 4.25
CA TRP A 246 -9.93 22.39 2.87
C TRP A 246 -8.98 23.60 2.79
N LEU A 247 -9.13 24.57 3.69
CA LEU A 247 -8.26 25.75 3.73
C LEU A 247 -6.81 25.39 4.05
N VAL A 248 -6.58 24.48 5.01
CA VAL A 248 -5.23 23.97 5.31
C VAL A 248 -4.65 23.21 4.10
N ARG A 249 -5.43 22.36 3.42
CA ARG A 249 -4.98 21.67 2.20
C ARG A 249 -4.59 22.61 1.06
N MET A 250 -5.20 23.80 1.00
CA MET A 250 -4.87 24.86 0.04
C MET A 250 -3.73 25.79 0.51
N GLY A 251 -3.08 25.49 1.64
CA GLY A 251 -2.00 26.30 2.22
C GLY A 251 -2.47 27.61 2.86
N ARG A 252 -3.78 27.78 3.10
CA ARG A 252 -4.39 29.02 3.61
C ARG A 252 -4.64 28.95 5.12
N HIS A 253 -3.58 28.88 5.91
CA HIS A 253 -3.65 28.59 7.35
C HIS A 253 -4.32 29.72 8.15
N ASP A 254 -4.06 30.98 7.80
CA ASP A 254 -4.71 32.14 8.44
C ASP A 254 -6.23 32.15 8.22
N ASP A 255 -6.66 31.83 7.01
CA ASP A 255 -8.09 31.70 6.69
C ASP A 255 -8.71 30.53 7.44
N ALA A 256 -7.99 29.41 7.60
CA ALA A 256 -8.43 28.26 8.38
C ALA A 256 -8.66 28.64 9.85
N LYS A 257 -7.76 29.42 10.44
CA LYS A 257 -7.92 29.98 11.80
C LYS A 257 -9.16 30.85 11.91
N GLN A 258 -9.39 31.75 10.94
CA GLN A 258 -10.58 32.60 10.91
C GLN A 258 -11.87 31.79 10.74
N ALA A 259 -11.85 30.72 9.95
CA ALA A 259 -12.97 29.81 9.80
C ALA A 259 -13.31 29.12 11.13
N ILE A 260 -12.31 28.60 11.85
CA ILE A 260 -12.48 27.97 13.17
C ILE A 260 -13.06 28.98 14.19
N LEU A 261 -12.56 30.21 14.25
CA LEU A 261 -13.08 31.25 15.14
C LEU A 261 -14.55 31.59 14.85
N LYS A 262 -14.98 31.51 13.58
CA LYS A 262 -16.39 31.70 13.19
C LYS A 262 -17.29 30.52 13.56
N LEU A 263 -16.74 29.32 13.71
CA LEU A 263 -17.46 28.11 14.10
C LEU A 263 -17.67 28.01 15.62
N VAL A 264 -16.87 28.73 16.40
CA VAL A 264 -16.84 28.65 17.86
C VAL A 264 -17.54 29.85 18.54
N SER A 265 -18.04 29.61 19.75
CA SER A 265 -18.54 30.61 20.70
C SER A 265 -17.81 30.42 22.03
N PRO A 266 -16.65 31.10 22.23
CA PRO A 266 -15.77 30.90 23.38
C PRO A 266 -16.53 30.98 24.71
N GLN A 267 -16.23 30.05 25.62
CA GLN A 267 -16.81 30.00 26.96
C GLN A 267 -15.71 30.22 28.00
N PRO A 268 -15.95 31.00 29.08
CA PRO A 268 -14.93 31.26 30.10
C PRO A 268 -14.45 29.99 30.83
N ASP A 269 -15.32 28.99 30.93
CA ASP A 269 -15.10 27.72 31.64
C ASP A 269 -14.56 26.58 30.75
N ILE A 270 -14.40 26.81 29.44
CA ILE A 270 -13.95 25.78 28.49
C ILE A 270 -12.67 26.28 27.79
N LYS A 271 -11.56 25.54 27.96
CA LYS A 271 -10.30 25.85 27.27
C LYS A 271 -10.46 25.61 25.78
N PHE A 272 -10.14 26.62 24.98
CA PHE A 272 -10.15 26.55 23.53
C PHE A 272 -9.02 27.39 22.95
N ASP A 273 -8.23 26.79 22.08
CA ASP A 273 -7.13 27.45 21.38
C ASP A 273 -7.28 27.20 19.87
N ALA A 274 -7.49 28.28 19.12
CA ALA A 274 -7.67 28.21 17.67
C ALA A 274 -6.35 27.92 16.94
N ASP A 275 -5.21 28.35 17.47
CA ASP A 275 -3.90 28.09 16.89
C ASP A 275 -3.55 26.60 17.04
N ALA A 276 -3.75 26.05 18.23
CA ALA A 276 -3.53 24.63 18.49
C ALA A 276 -4.43 23.72 17.62
N GLN A 277 -5.67 24.14 17.35
CA GLN A 277 -6.57 23.41 16.44
C GLN A 277 -6.11 23.46 14.97
N VAL A 278 -5.58 24.60 14.49
CA VAL A 278 -4.98 24.67 13.14
C VAL A 278 -3.73 23.82 13.07
N SER A 279 -2.87 23.85 14.09
CA SER A 279 -1.68 23.00 14.16
C SER A 279 -2.01 21.52 14.16
N MET A 280 -3.05 21.09 14.90
CA MET A 280 -3.53 19.70 14.88
C MET A 280 -4.00 19.27 13.47
N ILE A 281 -4.78 20.11 12.79
CA ILE A 281 -5.24 19.83 11.41
C ILE A 281 -4.05 19.77 10.45
N HIS A 282 -3.09 20.69 10.59
CA HIS A 282 -1.89 20.75 9.77
C HIS A 282 -1.01 19.51 9.97
N GLU A 283 -0.69 19.15 11.21
CA GLU A 283 0.11 17.96 11.51
C GLU A 283 -0.57 16.68 11.04
N THR A 284 -1.88 16.54 11.22
CA THR A 284 -2.62 15.38 10.70
C THR A 284 -2.50 15.31 9.17
N ASN A 285 -2.64 16.46 8.48
CA ASN A 285 -2.51 16.53 7.03
C ASN A 285 -1.07 16.27 6.54
N GLU A 286 -0.04 16.73 7.24
CA GLU A 286 1.36 16.47 6.89
C GLU A 286 1.76 15.02 7.17
N LEU A 287 1.29 14.43 8.28
CA LEU A 287 1.52 13.02 8.60
C LEU A 287 0.87 12.12 7.55
N GLU A 288 -0.36 12.44 7.12
CA GLU A 288 -1.00 11.73 6.00
C GLU A 288 -0.30 11.96 4.65
N LYS A 289 0.32 13.12 4.41
CA LYS A 289 1.14 13.34 3.20
C LYS A 289 2.41 12.49 3.21
N ALA A 290 3.03 12.31 4.38
CA ALA A 290 4.22 11.48 4.54
C ALA A 290 3.94 9.99 4.35
N THR A 291 2.75 9.52 4.76
CA THR A 291 2.39 8.09 4.72
C THR A 291 1.65 7.65 3.45
N SER A 292 1.09 8.58 2.66
CA SER A 292 0.24 8.23 1.51
C SER A 292 0.78 8.74 0.16
N ALA A 293 0.96 7.85 -0.80
CA ALA A 293 1.28 8.19 -2.20
C ALA A 293 0.08 8.92 -2.84
N GLY A 294 0.13 10.26 -2.97
CA GLY A 294 -0.79 11.17 -3.71
C GLY A 294 -2.33 11.18 -3.46
N THR A 295 -3.11 11.99 -4.19
CA THR A 295 -4.52 12.29 -3.83
C THR A 295 -5.59 11.90 -4.87
N ASN A 296 -5.30 11.03 -5.83
CA ASN A 296 -6.24 10.65 -6.89
C ASN A 296 -7.22 9.54 -6.44
N TYR A 297 -8.23 9.21 -7.26
CA TYR A 297 -9.19 8.13 -6.95
C TYR A 297 -8.55 6.73 -6.92
N TRP A 298 -7.45 6.52 -7.65
CA TRP A 298 -6.75 5.24 -7.68
C TRP A 298 -6.23 4.87 -6.29
N HIS A 299 -5.84 5.87 -5.50
CA HIS A 299 -5.32 5.68 -4.16
C HIS A 299 -6.37 5.21 -3.14
N CYS A 300 -7.67 5.38 -3.44
CA CYS A 300 -8.73 4.75 -2.64
C CYS A 300 -8.69 3.21 -2.73
N PHE A 301 -8.04 2.64 -3.75
CA PHE A 301 -7.95 1.19 -3.99
C PHE A 301 -6.58 0.59 -3.63
N MET A 302 -5.66 1.38 -3.07
CA MET A 302 -4.32 0.95 -2.65
C MET A 302 -4.34 0.36 -1.25
N ARG A 303 -3.31 -0.43 -0.88
CA ARG A 303 -3.34 -1.33 0.29
C ARG A 303 -3.62 -0.61 1.63
N ALA A 304 -3.22 0.65 1.80
CA ALA A 304 -3.48 1.46 3.00
C ALA A 304 -4.97 1.84 3.15
N ASP A 305 -5.62 2.27 2.06
CA ASP A 305 -7.00 2.77 2.08
C ASP A 305 -8.05 1.80 1.50
N LEU A 306 -7.65 0.70 0.86
CA LEU A 306 -8.56 -0.27 0.23
C LEU A 306 -9.58 -0.82 1.24
N ARG A 307 -9.15 -1.13 2.47
CA ARG A 307 -10.04 -1.61 3.53
C ARG A 307 -11.01 -0.50 3.97
N ARG A 308 -10.56 0.75 4.06
CA ARG A 308 -11.42 1.90 4.41
C ARG A 308 -12.45 2.15 3.33
N THR A 309 -12.02 2.11 2.07
CA THR A 309 -12.87 2.25 0.90
C THR A 309 -13.88 1.12 0.78
N GLU A 310 -13.49 -0.12 1.02
CA GLU A 310 -14.43 -1.25 1.10
C GLU A 310 -15.46 -1.02 2.21
N ILE A 311 -15.01 -0.71 3.44
CA ILE A 311 -15.92 -0.50 4.57
C ILE A 311 -16.90 0.62 4.27
N ALA A 312 -16.42 1.77 3.79
CA ALA A 312 -17.28 2.88 3.40
C ALA A 312 -18.26 2.47 2.29
N SER A 313 -17.78 1.79 1.25
CA SER A 313 -18.57 1.41 0.08
C SER A 313 -19.63 0.37 0.41
N ILE A 314 -19.29 -0.72 1.11
CA ILE A 314 -20.23 -1.77 1.45
C ILE A 314 -21.25 -1.29 2.48
N THR A 315 -20.86 -0.43 3.43
CA THR A 315 -21.81 0.19 4.37
C THR A 315 -22.86 1.03 3.64
N TYR A 316 -22.46 1.73 2.58
CA TYR A 316 -23.37 2.49 1.72
C TYR A 316 -24.22 1.56 0.84
N VAL A 317 -23.63 0.60 0.13
CA VAL A 317 -24.34 -0.42 -0.68
C VAL A 317 -25.39 -1.15 0.15
N ALA A 318 -25.10 -1.40 1.43
CA ALA A 318 -26.03 -2.03 2.35
C ALA A 318 -27.31 -1.21 2.57
N GLN A 319 -27.28 0.12 2.49
CA GLN A 319 -28.52 0.91 2.50
C GLN A 319 -29.42 0.52 1.32
N ALA A 320 -28.89 0.44 0.10
CA ALA A 320 -29.66 0.02 -1.07
C ALA A 320 -30.08 -1.46 -0.99
N MET A 321 -29.17 -2.35 -0.60
CA MET A 321 -29.36 -3.80 -0.70
C MET A 321 -30.07 -4.45 0.49
N CYS A 322 -30.27 -3.74 1.60
CA CYS A 322 -30.99 -4.26 2.77
C CYS A 322 -32.51 -4.31 2.59
N GLY A 323 -33.05 -3.88 1.44
CA GLY A 323 -34.50 -3.82 1.16
C GLY A 323 -35.14 -2.45 1.38
N SER A 324 -34.34 -1.38 1.59
CA SER A 324 -34.84 -0.02 1.83
C SER A 324 -35.70 0.55 0.69
N VAL A 325 -35.49 0.10 -0.55
CA VAL A 325 -36.29 0.51 -1.71
C VAL A 325 -37.79 0.23 -1.53
N LEU A 326 -38.15 -0.77 -0.70
CA LEU A 326 -39.56 -1.04 -0.33
C LEU A 326 -40.24 0.17 0.33
N MET A 327 -39.47 1.03 1.02
CA MET A 327 -39.99 2.23 1.67
C MET A 327 -40.49 3.26 0.65
N GLY A 328 -39.73 3.47 -0.44
CA GLY A 328 -40.06 4.44 -1.50
C GLY A 328 -41.26 4.01 -2.35
N TYR A 329 -41.51 2.71 -2.45
CA TYR A 329 -42.69 2.13 -3.14
C TYR A 329 -43.80 1.71 -2.18
N SER A 330 -43.72 2.09 -0.90
CA SER A 330 -44.62 1.58 0.15
C SER A 330 -46.09 1.83 -0.15
N VAL A 331 -46.49 2.99 -0.71
CA VAL A 331 -47.88 3.23 -1.12
C VAL A 331 -48.35 2.18 -2.12
N GLN A 332 -47.59 1.96 -3.19
CA GLN A 332 -47.89 0.93 -4.19
C GLN A 332 -47.90 -0.45 -3.54
N PHE A 333 -46.96 -0.73 -2.63
CA PHE A 333 -46.89 -2.01 -1.90
C PHE A 333 -48.12 -2.24 -0.99
N TYR A 334 -48.60 -1.20 -0.31
CA TYR A 334 -49.81 -1.22 0.53
C TYR A 334 -51.07 -1.44 -0.31
N GLU A 335 -51.21 -0.75 -1.43
CA GLU A 335 -52.31 -0.95 -2.36
C GLU A 335 -52.30 -2.37 -2.94
N ARG A 336 -51.11 -2.91 -3.28
CA ARG A 336 -50.93 -4.29 -3.73
C ARG A 336 -51.24 -5.33 -2.66
N ALA A 337 -50.99 -5.00 -1.41
CA ALA A 337 -51.43 -5.83 -0.31
C ALA A 337 -52.96 -5.79 -0.15
N GLY A 338 -53.68 -4.84 -0.77
CA GLY A 338 -55.15 -4.75 -0.73
C GLY A 338 -55.70 -3.61 0.14
N LEU A 339 -54.88 -2.61 0.49
CA LEU A 339 -55.32 -1.42 1.22
C LEU A 339 -55.88 -0.35 0.25
N SER A 340 -56.92 0.37 0.67
CA SER A 340 -57.43 1.54 -0.07
C SER A 340 -56.38 2.66 -0.15
N SER A 341 -56.34 3.44 -1.23
CA SER A 341 -55.38 4.54 -1.42
C SER A 341 -55.33 5.52 -0.23
N ASN A 342 -56.48 5.92 0.31
CA ASN A 342 -56.54 6.78 1.51
C ASN A 342 -55.75 6.21 2.70
N ASN A 343 -55.89 4.91 2.96
CA ASN A 343 -55.18 4.23 4.05
C ASN A 343 -53.70 4.01 3.69
N ALA A 344 -53.39 3.67 2.44
CA ALA A 344 -52.02 3.48 1.97
C ALA A 344 -51.17 4.76 2.12
N PHE A 345 -51.68 5.91 1.66
CA PHE A 345 -51.00 7.21 1.85
C PHE A 345 -50.93 7.63 3.33
N THR A 346 -51.95 7.29 4.14
CA THR A 346 -51.91 7.56 5.59
C THR A 346 -50.83 6.73 6.30
N LEU A 347 -50.71 5.43 5.97
CA LEU A 347 -49.66 4.57 6.52
C LEU A 347 -48.27 5.00 6.05
N ASN A 348 -48.14 5.57 4.85
CA ASN A 348 -46.90 6.15 4.37
C ASN A 348 -46.44 7.37 5.21
N ILE A 349 -47.37 8.22 5.68
CA ILE A 349 -47.05 9.28 6.65
C ILE A 349 -46.59 8.68 7.99
N VAL A 350 -47.30 7.66 8.48
CA VAL A 350 -46.94 6.99 9.74
C VAL A 350 -45.55 6.38 9.63
N GLN A 351 -45.24 5.71 8.52
CA GLN A 351 -43.97 5.09 8.21
C GLN A 351 -42.80 6.08 8.37
N TYR A 352 -42.87 7.24 7.72
CA TYR A 352 -41.78 8.22 7.81
C TYR A 352 -41.78 8.99 9.14
N SER A 353 -42.92 9.12 9.80
CA SER A 353 -42.99 9.70 11.16
C SER A 353 -42.26 8.82 12.17
N VAL A 354 -42.48 7.50 12.14
CA VAL A 354 -41.73 6.57 13.01
C VAL A 354 -40.26 6.47 12.58
N GLY A 355 -39.97 6.59 11.29
CA GLY A 355 -38.59 6.71 10.79
C GLY A 355 -37.86 7.89 11.44
N ALA A 356 -38.48 9.07 11.48
CA ALA A 356 -37.87 10.26 12.09
C ALA A 356 -37.58 10.06 13.58
N ILE A 357 -38.51 9.41 14.31
CA ILE A 357 -38.31 9.01 15.71
C ILE A 357 -37.14 8.03 15.82
N GLY A 358 -37.05 7.04 14.93
CA GLY A 358 -35.94 6.09 14.84
C GLY A 358 -34.59 6.82 14.74
N VAL A 359 -34.46 7.78 13.83
CA VAL A 359 -33.20 8.53 13.65
C VAL A 359 -32.82 9.28 14.92
N ILE A 360 -33.76 9.97 15.56
CA ILE A 360 -33.51 10.71 16.81
C ILE A 360 -33.07 9.75 17.92
N LEU A 361 -33.69 8.58 18.03
CA LEU A 361 -33.30 7.56 19.01
C LEU A 361 -31.90 6.98 18.71
N SER A 362 -31.51 6.88 17.44
CA SER A 362 -30.19 6.39 17.03
C SER A 362 -29.04 7.20 17.64
N TRP A 363 -29.23 8.52 17.83
CA TRP A 363 -28.25 9.41 18.44
C TRP A 363 -27.85 8.96 19.84
N PHE A 364 -28.84 8.60 20.67
CA PHE A 364 -28.60 8.11 22.03
C PHE A 364 -28.04 6.68 22.02
N LEU A 365 -28.52 5.83 21.10
CA LEU A 365 -28.08 4.44 21.00
C LEU A 365 -26.63 4.32 20.53
N MET A 366 -26.20 5.12 19.57
CA MET A 366 -24.79 5.20 19.16
C MET A 366 -23.88 5.59 20.32
N ALA A 367 -24.26 6.63 21.07
CA ALA A 367 -23.49 7.10 22.21
C ALA A 367 -23.33 6.00 23.26
N LYS A 368 -24.35 5.14 23.44
CA LYS A 368 -24.31 4.03 24.39
C LYS A 368 -23.58 2.79 23.84
N TYR A 369 -24.04 2.23 22.73
CA TYR A 369 -23.64 0.91 22.25
C TYR A 369 -22.54 0.93 21.18
N GLY A 370 -22.22 2.09 20.61
CA GLY A 370 -21.32 2.19 19.47
C GLY A 370 -22.00 1.88 18.14
N ARG A 371 -21.21 1.97 17.08
CA ARG A 371 -21.68 1.99 15.70
C ARG A 371 -21.83 0.60 15.11
N ARG A 372 -20.85 -0.27 15.37
CA ARG A 372 -20.79 -1.63 14.85
C ARG A 372 -21.91 -2.48 15.42
N ALA A 373 -22.08 -2.45 16.75
CA ALA A 373 -23.11 -3.23 17.44
C ALA A 373 -24.52 -2.84 16.97
N LEU A 374 -24.76 -1.53 16.82
CA LEU A 374 -26.05 -1.02 16.36
C LEU A 374 -26.33 -1.42 14.89
N TYR A 375 -25.32 -1.38 14.01
CA TYR A 375 -25.47 -1.79 12.61
C TYR A 375 -25.78 -3.29 12.46
N ILE A 376 -25.06 -4.15 13.18
CA ILE A 376 -25.29 -5.60 13.15
C ILE A 376 -26.68 -5.92 13.72
N GLY A 377 -27.02 -5.37 14.89
CA GLY A 377 -28.33 -5.59 15.50
C GLY A 377 -29.49 -5.11 14.61
N GLY A 378 -29.31 -3.96 13.95
CA GLY A 378 -30.26 -3.43 12.97
C GLY A 378 -30.46 -4.38 11.79
N THR A 379 -29.38 -4.76 11.10
CA THR A 379 -29.45 -5.66 9.94
C THR A 379 -30.03 -7.04 10.29
N SER A 380 -29.72 -7.60 11.47
CA SER A 380 -30.33 -8.84 11.96
C SER A 380 -31.85 -8.71 12.13
N CYS A 381 -32.32 -7.60 12.68
CA CYS A 381 -33.75 -7.37 12.87
C CYS A 381 -34.47 -7.16 11.52
N LEU A 382 -33.88 -6.38 10.61
CA LEU A 382 -34.42 -6.20 9.25
C LEU A 382 -34.53 -7.52 8.49
N PHE A 383 -33.51 -8.39 8.59
CA PHE A 383 -33.52 -9.71 7.96
C PHE A 383 -34.72 -10.55 8.40
N VAL A 384 -34.98 -10.62 9.71
CA VAL A 384 -36.13 -11.37 10.26
C VAL A 384 -37.45 -10.76 9.77
N ILE A 385 -37.58 -9.43 9.78
CA ILE A 385 -38.80 -8.77 9.29
C ILE A 385 -39.05 -9.10 7.82
N LEU A 386 -38.03 -9.03 6.97
CA LEU A 386 -38.13 -9.32 5.54
C LEU A 386 -38.49 -10.79 5.26
N LEU A 387 -37.96 -11.73 6.04
CA LEU A 387 -38.38 -13.14 5.96
C LEU A 387 -39.86 -13.32 6.27
N VAL A 388 -40.36 -12.65 7.32
CA VAL A 388 -41.78 -12.74 7.69
C VAL A 388 -42.67 -12.07 6.64
N VAL A 389 -42.31 -10.88 6.16
CA VAL A 389 -43.05 -10.18 5.08
C VAL A 389 -43.09 -11.03 3.81
N GLY A 390 -41.95 -11.60 3.41
CA GLY A 390 -41.84 -12.51 2.27
C GLY A 390 -42.71 -13.76 2.43
N GLY A 391 -42.71 -14.37 3.62
CA GLY A 391 -43.54 -15.53 3.95
C GLY A 391 -45.05 -15.23 3.92
N LEU A 392 -45.46 -14.05 4.38
CA LEU A 392 -46.87 -13.61 4.31
C LEU A 392 -47.35 -13.45 2.86
N GLY A 393 -46.44 -13.28 1.89
CA GLY A 393 -46.77 -13.26 0.46
C GLY A 393 -47.36 -14.56 -0.10
N PHE A 394 -47.33 -15.66 0.66
CA PHE A 394 -47.98 -16.92 0.29
C PHE A 394 -49.40 -17.09 0.86
N ALA A 395 -49.85 -16.15 1.71
CA ALA A 395 -51.21 -16.19 2.27
C ALA A 395 -52.29 -15.86 1.21
N PRO A 396 -53.53 -16.36 1.36
CA PRO A 396 -54.63 -16.06 0.44
C PRO A 396 -54.95 -14.56 0.37
N GLN A 397 -54.94 -13.99 -0.84
CA GLN A 397 -55.10 -12.55 -1.10
C GLN A 397 -56.52 -11.98 -0.82
N LYS A 398 -57.49 -12.83 -0.41
CA LYS A 398 -58.88 -12.41 -0.12
C LYS A 398 -59.10 -11.96 1.33
N SER A 399 -58.14 -12.21 2.23
CA SER A 399 -58.22 -11.79 3.64
C SER A 399 -57.44 -10.49 3.86
N SER A 400 -58.05 -9.51 4.54
CA SER A 400 -57.39 -8.24 4.86
C SER A 400 -56.31 -8.35 5.97
N GLY A 401 -56.33 -9.43 6.75
CA GLY A 401 -55.39 -9.65 7.87
C GLY A 401 -53.90 -9.67 7.45
N PRO A 402 -53.48 -10.53 6.50
CA PRO A 402 -52.11 -10.53 5.97
C PRO A 402 -51.67 -9.18 5.41
N SER A 403 -52.57 -8.43 4.78
CA SER A 403 -52.29 -7.11 4.20
C SER A 403 -51.93 -6.07 5.26
N TRP A 404 -52.70 -6.01 6.35
CA TRP A 404 -52.42 -5.15 7.49
C TRP A 404 -51.16 -5.59 8.26
N ALA A 405 -50.90 -6.90 8.34
CA ALA A 405 -49.68 -7.43 8.95
C ALA A 405 -48.43 -7.01 8.15
N VAL A 406 -48.47 -7.16 6.82
CA VAL A 406 -47.40 -6.68 5.92
C VAL A 406 -47.19 -5.17 6.07
N GLY A 407 -48.27 -4.38 6.06
CA GLY A 407 -48.18 -2.93 6.23
C GLY A 407 -47.55 -2.52 7.57
N SER A 408 -47.96 -3.17 8.67
CA SER A 408 -47.43 -2.91 10.00
C SER A 408 -45.95 -3.31 10.14
N LEU A 409 -45.56 -4.45 9.55
CA LEU A 409 -44.18 -4.92 9.53
C LEU A 409 -43.27 -4.01 8.71
N LEU A 410 -43.75 -3.41 7.62
CA LEU A 410 -42.97 -2.43 6.85
C LEU A 410 -42.78 -1.10 7.60
N ILE A 411 -43.78 -0.64 8.35
CA ILE A 411 -43.63 0.51 9.26
C ILE A 411 -42.57 0.21 10.32
N PHE A 412 -42.63 -0.99 10.92
CA PHE A 412 -41.62 -1.42 11.89
C PHE A 412 -40.24 -1.61 11.26
N TYR A 413 -40.18 -2.12 10.02
CA TYR A 413 -38.95 -2.17 9.22
C TYR A 413 -38.34 -0.77 9.06
N THR A 414 -39.13 0.23 8.66
CA THR A 414 -38.66 1.62 8.53
C THR A 414 -38.14 2.15 9.86
N PHE A 415 -38.87 1.92 10.95
CA PHE A 415 -38.39 2.32 12.28
C PHE A 415 -37.02 1.71 12.61
N ILE A 416 -36.83 0.41 12.40
CA ILE A 416 -35.55 -0.27 12.67
C ILE A 416 -34.44 0.20 11.71
N TYR A 417 -34.77 0.38 10.44
CA TYR A 417 -33.83 0.89 9.44
C TYR A 417 -33.32 2.27 9.86
N ASP A 418 -34.23 3.17 10.20
CA ASP A 418 -33.89 4.54 10.62
C ASP A 418 -33.39 4.63 12.07
N LEU A 419 -33.53 3.58 12.89
CA LEU A 419 -32.91 3.49 14.22
C LEU A 419 -31.44 3.02 14.13
N ALA A 420 -31.13 2.23 13.12
CA ALA A 420 -29.84 1.61 12.91
C ALA A 420 -29.31 1.90 11.51
N VAL A 421 -29.49 1.01 10.53
CA VAL A 421 -28.78 1.02 9.23
C VAL A 421 -28.68 2.40 8.55
N GLY A 422 -29.79 3.13 8.46
CA GLY A 422 -29.89 4.44 7.82
C GLY A 422 -28.94 5.47 8.45
N PRO A 423 -29.22 5.96 9.68
CA PRO A 423 -28.33 6.88 10.35
C PRO A 423 -26.98 6.25 10.63
N VAL A 424 -26.89 4.92 10.79
CA VAL A 424 -25.68 4.14 11.09
C VAL A 424 -24.68 4.04 9.94
N CYS A 425 -25.14 4.25 8.72
CA CYS A 425 -24.24 4.37 7.57
C CYS A 425 -23.50 5.70 7.54
N TYR A 426 -24.20 6.84 7.69
CA TYR A 426 -23.63 8.16 7.42
C TYR A 426 -22.41 8.53 8.27
N THR A 427 -22.45 8.28 9.57
CA THR A 427 -21.28 8.49 10.45
C THR A 427 -20.16 7.48 10.18
N ILE A 428 -20.43 6.21 9.82
CA ILE A 428 -19.35 5.25 9.46
C ILE A 428 -18.60 5.80 8.24
N VAL A 429 -19.33 6.19 7.20
CA VAL A 429 -18.73 6.69 5.96
C VAL A 429 -18.04 8.05 6.16
N ALA A 430 -18.43 8.82 7.18
CA ALA A 430 -17.75 10.07 7.53
C ALA A 430 -16.51 9.88 8.42
N GLU A 431 -16.43 8.77 9.17
CA GLU A 431 -15.39 8.50 10.19
C GLU A 431 -14.29 7.56 9.68
N ILE A 432 -14.61 6.61 8.81
CA ILE A 432 -13.67 5.57 8.34
C ILE A 432 -12.62 6.05 7.32
N PRO A 433 -12.92 6.94 6.35
CA PRO A 433 -11.92 7.41 5.41
C PRO A 433 -10.78 8.18 6.08
N SER A 434 -9.56 8.07 5.54
CA SER A 434 -8.43 8.97 5.86
C SER A 434 -8.76 10.42 5.48
N THR A 435 -8.23 11.43 6.15
CA THR A 435 -8.71 12.82 5.95
C THR A 435 -8.38 13.37 4.55
N ARG A 436 -7.29 12.93 3.94
CA ARG A 436 -6.83 13.37 2.61
C ARG A 436 -7.62 12.75 1.45
N LEU A 437 -8.00 11.47 1.56
CA LEU A 437 -8.85 10.80 0.55
C LEU A 437 -10.34 10.87 0.88
N LYS A 438 -10.72 11.38 2.05
CA LYS A 438 -12.10 11.45 2.56
C LYS A 438 -13.14 11.78 1.50
N ALA A 439 -13.02 12.94 0.84
CA ALA A 439 -13.99 13.38 -0.15
C ALA A 439 -14.14 12.36 -1.30
N LYS A 440 -13.03 11.80 -1.79
CA LYS A 440 -13.00 10.82 -2.88
C LYS A 440 -13.52 9.46 -2.44
N THR A 441 -13.15 8.98 -1.26
CA THR A 441 -13.69 7.74 -0.69
C THR A 441 -15.20 7.83 -0.46
N ILE A 442 -15.70 8.96 0.06
CA ILE A 442 -17.13 9.20 0.25
C ILE A 442 -17.87 9.23 -1.10
N VAL A 443 -17.30 9.92 -2.11
CA VAL A 443 -17.85 9.95 -3.48
C VAL A 443 -17.91 8.56 -4.09
N LEU A 444 -16.82 7.80 -4.01
CA LEU A 444 -16.74 6.45 -4.54
C LEU A 444 -17.74 5.52 -3.83
N ALA A 445 -17.78 5.55 -2.50
CA ALA A 445 -18.72 4.76 -1.70
C ALA A 445 -20.18 5.08 -2.03
N ARG A 446 -20.51 6.36 -2.21
CA ARG A 446 -21.86 6.78 -2.61
C ARG A 446 -22.19 6.37 -4.05
N ASN A 447 -21.22 6.42 -4.97
CA ASN A 447 -21.40 5.90 -6.33
C ASN A 447 -21.72 4.40 -6.32
N PHE A 448 -21.05 3.59 -5.49
CA PHE A 448 -21.40 2.18 -5.34
C PHE A 448 -22.84 1.98 -4.80
N ASN A 449 -23.28 2.80 -3.84
CA ASN A 449 -24.69 2.80 -3.40
C ASN A 449 -25.65 3.15 -4.55
N ASN A 450 -25.34 4.16 -5.36
CA ASN A 450 -26.21 4.55 -6.47
C ASN A 450 -26.23 3.46 -7.56
N MET A 451 -25.12 2.79 -7.83
CA MET A 451 -25.06 1.62 -8.72
C MET A 451 -25.92 0.46 -8.21
N ALA A 452 -25.86 0.17 -6.90
CA ALA A 452 -26.75 -0.79 -6.27
C ALA A 452 -28.23 -0.33 -6.35
N GLY A 453 -28.46 0.97 -6.25
CA GLY A 453 -29.75 1.61 -6.49
C GLY A 453 -30.28 1.44 -7.92
N LEU A 454 -29.41 1.44 -8.94
CA LEU A 454 -29.81 1.15 -10.33
C LEU A 454 -30.41 -0.25 -10.44
N VAL A 455 -29.82 -1.22 -9.75
CA VAL A 455 -30.36 -2.59 -9.67
C VAL A 455 -31.73 -2.57 -8.99
N ASN A 456 -31.86 -1.90 -7.85
CA ASN A 456 -33.12 -1.76 -7.13
C ASN A 456 -34.24 -1.19 -7.99
N ASN A 457 -33.98 -0.03 -8.61
CA ASN A 457 -34.97 0.72 -9.37
C ASN A 457 -35.31 0.07 -10.72
N THR A 458 -34.50 -0.91 -11.14
CA THR A 458 -34.78 -1.77 -12.29
C THR A 458 -35.61 -3.01 -11.91
N LEU A 459 -35.36 -3.57 -10.73
CA LEU A 459 -36.05 -4.76 -10.25
C LEU A 459 -37.43 -4.44 -9.64
N MET A 460 -37.52 -3.39 -8.82
CA MET A 460 -38.71 -3.09 -8.03
C MET A 460 -39.97 -2.81 -8.85
N PRO A 461 -39.95 -1.98 -9.91
CA PRO A 461 -41.11 -1.79 -10.77
C PRO A 461 -41.61 -3.09 -11.41
N ARG A 462 -40.71 -4.04 -11.71
CA ARG A 462 -41.07 -5.34 -12.27
C ARG A 462 -41.65 -6.27 -11.21
N MET A 463 -41.04 -6.31 -10.02
CA MET A 463 -41.53 -7.05 -8.87
C MET A 463 -42.95 -6.61 -8.46
N LEU A 464 -43.28 -5.32 -8.58
CA LEU A 464 -44.59 -4.77 -8.17
C LEU A 464 -45.58 -4.51 -9.32
N GLY A 465 -45.11 -4.51 -10.57
CA GLY A 465 -45.94 -4.19 -11.74
C GLY A 465 -47.03 -5.23 -12.01
N VAL A 466 -48.27 -4.75 -12.28
CA VAL A 466 -49.45 -5.60 -12.59
C VAL A 466 -49.19 -6.48 -13.81
N HIS A 467 -48.56 -5.87 -14.81
CA HIS A 467 -48.28 -6.46 -16.12
C HIS A 467 -46.85 -7.04 -16.21
N ALA A 468 -46.20 -7.25 -15.07
CA ALA A 468 -44.82 -7.74 -14.96
C ALA A 468 -44.75 -8.98 -14.04
N TRP A 469 -43.79 -9.04 -13.11
CA TRP A 469 -43.60 -10.21 -12.26
C TRP A 469 -44.66 -10.35 -11.16
N ASN A 470 -45.22 -9.21 -10.71
CA ASN A 470 -46.33 -9.16 -9.77
C ASN A 470 -46.10 -10.02 -8.50
N TRP A 471 -44.90 -9.95 -7.91
CA TRP A 471 -44.50 -10.71 -6.73
C TRP A 471 -45.13 -10.19 -5.42
N GLY A 472 -45.54 -8.92 -5.38
CA GLY A 472 -46.13 -8.31 -4.19
C GLY A 472 -45.25 -8.52 -2.95
N ALA A 473 -45.83 -9.01 -1.85
CA ALA A 473 -45.11 -9.23 -0.60
C ALA A 473 -43.96 -10.25 -0.67
N LYS A 474 -43.98 -11.20 -1.64
CA LYS A 474 -42.91 -12.20 -1.82
C LYS A 474 -41.54 -11.57 -2.10
N THR A 475 -41.53 -10.33 -2.58
CA THR A 475 -40.34 -9.50 -2.75
C THR A 475 -39.49 -9.40 -1.48
N GLY A 476 -40.11 -9.52 -0.29
CA GLY A 476 -39.39 -9.55 0.99
C GLY A 476 -38.34 -10.68 1.08
N LEU A 477 -38.60 -11.86 0.50
CA LEU A 477 -37.63 -12.97 0.51
C LEU A 477 -36.37 -12.67 -0.31
N PHE A 478 -36.53 -11.96 -1.43
CA PHE A 478 -35.40 -11.55 -2.27
C PHE A 478 -34.47 -10.60 -1.49
N TRP A 479 -35.04 -9.58 -0.86
CA TRP A 479 -34.27 -8.62 -0.06
C TRP A 479 -33.71 -9.23 1.24
N ALA A 480 -34.40 -10.21 1.84
CA ALA A 480 -33.89 -10.93 3.00
C ALA A 480 -32.55 -11.62 2.70
N ALA A 481 -32.38 -12.21 1.50
CA ALA A 481 -31.14 -12.86 1.11
C ALA A 481 -29.96 -11.87 1.08
N PHE A 482 -30.13 -10.69 0.46
CA PHE A 482 -29.09 -9.66 0.44
C PHE A 482 -28.85 -9.03 1.82
N CYS A 483 -29.91 -8.82 2.60
CA CYS A 483 -29.81 -8.35 3.98
C CYS A 483 -28.98 -9.31 4.86
N PHE A 484 -29.14 -10.62 4.67
CA PHE A 484 -28.32 -11.63 5.35
C PHE A 484 -26.83 -11.54 4.98
N LEU A 485 -26.52 -11.36 3.70
CA LEU A 485 -25.12 -11.21 3.25
C LEU A 485 -24.47 -9.95 3.84
N ILE A 486 -25.21 -8.84 3.91
CA ILE A 486 -24.75 -7.60 4.56
C ILE A 486 -24.50 -7.85 6.05
N MET A 487 -25.41 -8.53 6.73
CA MET A 487 -25.27 -8.85 8.15
C MET A 487 -24.02 -9.69 8.41
N VAL A 488 -23.75 -10.70 7.58
CA VAL A 488 -22.54 -11.53 7.65
C VAL A 488 -21.29 -10.68 7.42
N TRP A 489 -21.28 -9.84 6.39
CA TRP A 489 -20.16 -8.92 6.13
C TRP A 489 -19.92 -7.97 7.30
N ALA A 490 -20.97 -7.32 7.83
CA ALA A 490 -20.86 -6.39 8.95
C ALA A 490 -20.32 -7.06 10.20
N TYR A 491 -20.66 -8.34 10.44
CA TYR A 491 -20.10 -9.11 11.54
C TYR A 491 -18.58 -9.28 11.43
N PHE A 492 -18.06 -9.64 10.26
CA PHE A 492 -16.64 -9.97 10.07
C PHE A 492 -15.75 -8.76 9.74
N ARG A 493 -16.25 -7.75 9.01
CA ARG A 493 -15.42 -6.72 8.38
C ARG A 493 -15.59 -5.33 9.00
N LEU A 494 -16.76 -4.99 9.54
CA LEU A 494 -17.05 -3.65 10.04
C LEU A 494 -16.37 -3.40 11.41
N PRO A 495 -15.47 -2.40 11.54
CA PRO A 495 -14.83 -2.05 12.80
C PRO A 495 -15.70 -1.10 13.65
N GLU A 496 -15.30 -0.85 14.90
CA GLU A 496 -15.96 0.09 15.81
C GLU A 496 -15.17 1.42 15.89
N PRO A 497 -15.67 2.53 15.32
CA PRO A 497 -14.98 3.82 15.32
C PRO A 497 -15.23 4.68 16.59
N LYS A 498 -16.15 4.27 17.49
CA LYS A 498 -16.57 5.08 18.64
C LYS A 498 -15.40 5.63 19.47
N GLY A 499 -15.40 6.94 19.67
CA GLY A 499 -14.50 7.65 20.59
C GLY A 499 -13.09 7.84 20.05
N ARG A 500 -12.89 7.73 18.74
CA ARG A 500 -11.58 7.87 18.07
C ARG A 500 -11.50 9.12 17.21
N THR A 501 -10.35 9.80 17.26
CA THR A 501 -9.99 10.88 16.33
C THR A 501 -9.63 10.32 14.96
N PHE A 502 -9.50 11.17 13.93
CA PHE A 502 -9.05 10.72 12.61
C PHE A 502 -7.65 10.10 12.69
N GLY A 503 -6.69 10.79 13.33
CA GLY A 503 -5.34 10.28 13.51
C GLY A 503 -5.26 8.95 14.27
N GLU A 504 -6.09 8.73 15.30
CA GLU A 504 -6.15 7.42 15.98
C GLU A 504 -6.68 6.31 15.06
N LEU A 505 -7.68 6.59 14.23
CA LEU A 505 -8.17 5.65 13.23
C LEU A 505 -7.10 5.38 12.16
N ASP A 506 -6.31 6.40 11.79
CA ASP A 506 -5.13 6.26 10.92
C ASP A 506 -4.13 5.25 11.44
N VAL A 507 -3.69 5.42 12.68
CA VAL A 507 -2.82 4.44 13.34
C VAL A 507 -3.46 3.05 13.39
N LEU A 508 -4.77 2.93 13.72
CA LEU A 508 -5.43 1.62 13.85
C LEU A 508 -5.57 0.85 12.53
N PHE A 509 -5.82 1.56 11.42
CA PHE A 509 -5.90 0.94 10.10
C PHE A 509 -4.52 0.59 9.54
N GLU A 510 -3.49 1.39 9.86
CA GLU A 510 -2.09 1.09 9.54
C GLU A 510 -1.56 -0.14 10.31
N HIS A 511 -1.88 -0.25 11.60
CA HIS A 511 -1.40 -1.33 12.49
C HIS A 511 -2.24 -2.62 12.43
N ARG A 512 -3.22 -2.72 11.52
CA ARG A 512 -4.13 -3.87 11.34
C ARG A 512 -4.73 -4.44 12.65
N ALA A 513 -5.08 -3.60 13.62
CA ALA A 513 -5.76 -4.09 14.81
C ALA A 513 -7.18 -4.55 14.48
N SER A 514 -7.48 -5.82 14.78
CA SER A 514 -8.87 -6.27 14.98
C SER A 514 -9.14 -6.35 16.47
N VAL A 515 -10.33 -5.93 16.87
CA VAL A 515 -10.97 -6.05 18.20
C VAL A 515 -10.89 -4.81 19.11
N THR A 516 -12.10 -4.43 19.52
CA THR A 516 -12.58 -3.43 20.48
C THR A 516 -11.67 -3.23 21.71
N ILE A 517 -11.15 -2.01 21.89
CA ILE A 517 -10.40 -1.60 23.09
C ILE A 517 -11.22 -0.55 23.86
N ASP A 518 -11.43 -0.81 25.16
CA ASP A 518 -12.13 0.03 26.13
C ASP A 518 -11.41 1.39 26.35
N PRO A 519 -12.09 2.54 26.22
CA PRO A 519 -11.50 3.88 26.27
C PRO A 519 -10.91 4.31 27.64
N LYS A 520 -11.06 3.52 28.72
CA LYS A 520 -10.62 3.94 30.06
C LYS A 520 -9.15 3.72 30.43
N ARG A 521 -8.28 3.29 29.49
CA ARG A 521 -6.87 2.96 29.81
C ARG A 521 -5.81 3.93 29.27
N ILE A 522 -6.18 5.07 28.71
CA ILE A 522 -5.22 6.02 28.08
C ILE A 522 -4.86 7.22 28.99
N SER A 523 -5.57 7.47 30.10
CA SER A 523 -5.36 8.71 30.88
C SER A 523 -4.29 8.66 31.97
N GLU A 524 -3.52 7.58 32.12
CA GLU A 524 -2.41 7.55 33.08
C GLU A 524 -1.18 6.90 32.44
N ARG A 525 -0.19 7.71 32.09
CA ARG A 525 1.21 7.26 32.01
C ARG A 525 1.81 7.39 33.42
N PRO A 526 2.02 6.31 34.20
CA PRO A 526 2.94 6.38 35.31
C PRO A 526 4.36 6.27 34.76
N ARG A 527 5.22 7.17 35.22
CA ARG A 527 6.69 7.06 35.15
C ARG A 527 7.09 5.64 35.57
N LEU A 528 7.67 4.86 34.66
CA LEU A 528 8.13 3.50 34.97
C LEU A 528 9.65 3.49 35.11
N SER A 529 10.09 3.74 36.34
CA SER A 529 11.25 3.03 36.89
C SER A 529 10.90 1.54 36.98
N ALA A 530 11.86 0.68 36.64
CA ALA A 530 11.78 -0.78 36.66
C ALA A 530 11.02 -1.36 37.87
N ARG A 531 9.93 -2.08 37.60
CA ARG A 531 9.51 -3.27 38.37
C ARG A 531 8.45 -4.07 37.62
N THR A 532 8.78 -5.34 37.40
CA THR A 532 8.03 -6.42 36.80
C THR A 532 6.58 -6.53 37.31
N VAL A 533 5.61 -6.50 36.39
CA VAL A 533 4.21 -6.90 36.65
C VAL A 533 3.86 -8.04 35.69
N THR A 534 3.75 -9.23 36.24
CA THR A 534 3.31 -10.44 35.54
C THR A 534 1.80 -10.36 35.28
N MET A 535 1.38 -10.08 34.04
CA MET A 535 -0.03 -10.23 33.63
C MET A 535 -0.25 -11.62 33.03
N THR A 536 -1.12 -12.41 33.65
CA THR A 536 -1.56 -13.70 33.13
C THR A 536 -2.61 -13.48 32.02
N VAL A 537 -2.15 -13.47 30.78
CA VAL A 537 -3.00 -13.50 29.57
C VAL A 537 -3.54 -14.93 29.41
N LYS A 538 -4.84 -15.09 29.17
CA LYS A 538 -5.37 -16.36 28.66
C LYS A 538 -4.87 -16.54 27.22
N ASN A 539 -3.83 -17.37 27.11
CA ASN A 539 -3.15 -17.77 25.88
C ASN A 539 -4.12 -18.28 24.80
N THR A 540 -4.33 -17.47 23.77
CA THR A 540 -4.10 -17.95 22.40
C THR A 540 -2.87 -17.23 21.87
N THR A 541 -1.72 -17.49 22.50
CA THR A 541 -0.43 -17.28 21.85
C THR A 541 -0.51 -18.05 20.52
N PRO A 542 -0.18 -17.45 19.36
CA PRO A 542 0.26 -18.25 18.23
C PRO A 542 1.34 -19.17 18.79
N ARG A 543 1.23 -20.49 18.59
CA ARG A 543 2.32 -21.38 18.99
C ARG A 543 3.60 -20.81 18.34
N PRO A 544 4.70 -20.60 19.08
CA PRO A 544 5.97 -20.29 18.44
C PRO A 544 6.28 -21.46 17.50
N ARG A 545 6.28 -21.21 16.19
CA ARG A 545 6.69 -22.19 15.18
C ARG A 545 8.05 -21.82 14.63
N PHE A 546 8.68 -22.85 14.10
CA PHE A 546 10.11 -23.04 13.98
C PHE A 546 10.69 -22.19 12.84
N HIS A 547 11.36 -21.10 13.19
CA HIS A 547 12.30 -20.39 12.32
C HIS A 547 13.71 -20.94 12.64
N PRO A 548 14.18 -21.98 11.93
CA PRO A 548 15.54 -22.47 12.13
C PRO A 548 16.53 -21.34 11.84
N SER A 549 17.48 -21.11 12.75
CA SER A 549 18.62 -20.26 12.42
C SER A 549 19.37 -20.84 11.22
N PRO A 550 19.90 -19.98 10.34
CA PRO A 550 20.71 -20.42 9.21
C PRO A 550 21.98 -21.08 9.72
N THR A 551 22.48 -22.05 8.96
CA THR A 551 23.71 -22.79 9.23
C THR A 551 24.89 -22.15 8.52
N TYR A 552 24.71 -21.75 7.25
CA TYR A 552 25.76 -21.25 6.38
C TYR A 552 25.48 -19.90 5.72
N HIS A 553 24.34 -19.27 6.00
CA HIS A 553 24.14 -17.83 5.76
C HIS A 553 24.45 -17.03 7.02
N LEU A 554 25.01 -15.84 6.81
CA LEU A 554 25.35 -14.92 7.90
C LEU A 554 24.12 -14.10 8.30
N LYS A 555 24.00 -13.84 9.60
CA LYS A 555 22.99 -12.95 10.20
C LYS A 555 23.62 -12.17 11.35
N ALA A 556 23.00 -11.06 11.76
CA ALA A 556 23.38 -10.42 13.00
C ALA A 556 23.13 -11.34 14.23
N PRO A 557 23.82 -11.11 15.36
CA PRO A 557 23.55 -11.83 16.60
C PRO A 557 22.08 -11.74 17.04
N ARG A 558 21.49 -10.53 16.92
CA ARG A 558 20.11 -10.18 17.26
C ARG A 558 19.65 -8.97 16.44
N GLY A 559 18.34 -8.71 16.42
CA GLY A 559 17.79 -7.51 15.81
C GLY A 559 17.91 -7.50 14.28
N TRP A 560 18.07 -6.32 13.70
CA TRP A 560 18.01 -6.10 12.25
C TRP A 560 19.39 -6.00 11.61
N ILE A 561 19.63 -6.76 10.54
CA ILE A 561 20.78 -6.60 9.63
C ILE A 561 20.30 -6.16 8.25
N ASN A 562 21.01 -5.21 7.65
CA ASN A 562 20.87 -4.88 6.23
C ASN A 562 22.23 -4.90 5.53
N ASP A 563 22.68 -3.80 4.95
CA ASP A 563 23.73 -3.73 3.94
C ASP A 563 25.05 -4.38 4.41
N PRO A 564 25.69 -5.22 3.58
CA PRO A 564 27.09 -5.57 3.75
C PRO A 564 27.94 -4.31 3.60
N CYS A 565 28.67 -3.97 4.65
CA CYS A 565 29.53 -2.80 4.72
C CYS A 565 30.97 -3.26 4.58
N ALA A 566 31.75 -2.56 3.75
CA ALA A 566 33.20 -2.68 3.74
C ALA A 566 33.72 -4.14 3.68
N PRO A 567 33.23 -5.01 2.77
CA PRO A 567 33.84 -6.31 2.57
C PRO A 567 35.27 -6.12 2.01
N GLY A 568 36.22 -6.94 2.44
CA GLY A 568 37.60 -6.79 2.01
C GLY A 568 38.53 -7.89 2.48
N TYR A 569 39.77 -7.83 2.00
CA TYR A 569 40.83 -8.78 2.36
C TYR A 569 42.11 -8.04 2.72
N ASP A 570 42.62 -8.30 3.91
CA ASP A 570 43.93 -7.85 4.35
C ASP A 570 44.99 -8.90 3.99
N ALA A 571 45.78 -8.58 2.97
CA ALA A 571 46.85 -9.45 2.49
C ALA A 571 48.01 -9.58 3.48
N SER A 572 48.21 -8.60 4.37
CA SER A 572 49.31 -8.64 5.33
C SER A 572 49.08 -9.68 6.42
N THR A 573 47.82 -9.87 6.83
CA THR A 573 47.45 -10.86 7.84
C THR A 573 46.80 -12.12 7.28
N GLY A 574 46.37 -12.11 6.01
CA GLY A 574 45.59 -13.18 5.42
C GLY A 574 44.20 -13.31 6.05
N THR A 575 43.53 -12.17 6.23
CA THR A 575 42.23 -12.09 6.92
C THR A 575 41.19 -11.46 6.00
N TYR A 576 40.04 -12.10 5.91
CA TYR A 576 38.84 -11.55 5.30
C TYR A 576 38.08 -10.71 6.32
N HIS A 577 37.57 -9.57 5.88
CA HIS A 577 36.81 -8.61 6.68
C HIS A 577 35.42 -8.43 6.05
N LEU A 578 34.38 -8.40 6.88
CA LEU A 578 33.02 -8.12 6.46
C LEU A 578 32.30 -7.36 7.59
N SER A 579 31.98 -6.10 7.35
CA SER A 579 31.13 -5.30 8.25
C SER A 579 29.69 -5.33 7.79
N TYR A 580 28.77 -4.85 8.62
CA TYR A 580 27.35 -4.82 8.29
C TYR A 580 26.59 -3.75 9.06
N GLN A 581 25.61 -3.12 8.41
CA GLN A 581 24.65 -2.28 9.12
C GLN A 581 23.81 -3.11 10.09
N TRP A 582 23.70 -2.63 11.32
CA TRP A 582 23.08 -3.34 12.42
C TRP A 582 22.26 -2.41 13.31
N ASN A 583 21.01 -2.80 13.58
CA ASN A 583 20.25 -2.31 14.72
C ASN A 583 20.13 -3.43 15.77
N PRO A 584 20.91 -3.39 16.86
CA PRO A 584 20.86 -4.41 17.91
C PRO A 584 19.62 -4.32 18.82
N LYS A 585 18.81 -3.24 18.71
CA LYS A 585 17.71 -2.91 19.64
C LYS A 585 16.33 -3.29 19.11
N SER A 586 16.21 -3.56 17.82
CA SER A 586 14.95 -3.84 17.14
C SER A 586 15.20 -4.74 15.94
N CYS A 587 14.18 -5.50 15.55
CA CYS A 587 14.14 -6.24 14.28
C CYS A 587 13.57 -5.38 13.13
N ASP A 588 13.61 -4.06 13.28
CA ASP A 588 13.33 -3.07 12.24
C ASP A 588 14.50 -2.09 12.12
N TRP A 589 14.56 -1.41 10.97
CA TRP A 589 15.57 -0.39 10.72
C TRP A 589 15.47 0.80 11.70
N GLY A 590 16.62 1.34 12.12
CA GLY A 590 16.74 2.51 13.00
C GLY A 590 18.03 2.47 13.83
N ASP A 591 18.49 3.62 14.35
CA ASP A 591 19.73 3.72 15.15
C ASP A 591 20.92 2.95 14.56
N ILE A 592 21.18 3.10 13.25
CA ILE A 592 22.10 2.23 12.54
C ILE A 592 23.54 2.38 13.04
N THR A 593 24.13 1.22 13.34
CA THR A 593 25.52 1.00 13.76
C THR A 593 26.18 -0.05 12.86
N TRP A 594 27.48 -0.34 13.03
CA TRP A 594 28.13 -1.45 12.32
C TRP A 594 28.53 -2.60 13.24
N GLY A 595 28.23 -3.83 12.81
CA GLY A 595 28.90 -5.04 13.28
C GLY A 595 30.07 -5.43 12.37
N HIS A 596 30.94 -6.36 12.81
CA HIS A 596 32.09 -6.80 12.03
C HIS A 596 32.45 -8.27 12.27
N LEU A 597 32.72 -8.97 11.16
CA LEU A 597 33.08 -10.37 11.06
C LEU A 597 34.46 -10.49 10.43
N THR A 598 35.23 -11.48 10.89
CA THR A 598 36.52 -11.85 10.28
C THR A 598 36.54 -13.32 9.88
N SER A 599 37.32 -13.66 8.85
CA SER A 599 37.52 -15.05 8.42
C SER A 599 38.94 -15.29 7.93
N ARG A 600 39.40 -16.54 8.01
CA ARG A 600 40.71 -16.99 7.50
C ARG A 600 40.63 -17.71 6.16
N ASP A 601 39.46 -18.26 5.84
CA ASP A 601 39.20 -19.07 4.65
C ASP A 601 38.12 -18.46 3.74
N GLY A 602 37.49 -17.36 4.17
CA GLY A 602 36.36 -16.71 3.50
C GLY A 602 35.05 -17.50 3.62
N LEU A 603 35.03 -18.59 4.40
CA LEU A 603 33.90 -19.50 4.54
C LEU A 603 33.41 -19.54 5.98
N THR A 604 34.32 -19.71 6.93
CA THR A 604 34.05 -19.76 8.36
C THR A 604 34.35 -18.40 8.96
N TRP A 605 33.33 -17.77 9.52
CA TRP A 605 33.36 -16.40 10.02
C TRP A 605 33.28 -16.37 11.53
N LYS A 606 34.05 -15.47 12.13
CA LYS A 606 34.05 -15.17 13.55
C LYS A 606 33.48 -13.78 13.77
N GLN A 607 32.47 -13.68 14.64
CA GLN A 607 31.96 -12.40 15.12
C GLN A 607 32.98 -11.79 16.08
N ASN A 608 33.51 -10.60 15.78
CA ASN A 608 34.55 -9.99 16.61
C ASN A 608 34.04 -9.59 17.99
N THR A 609 32.84 -9.01 18.08
CA THR A 609 32.22 -8.64 19.37
C THR A 609 30.68 -8.81 19.32
N GLN A 610 30.04 -8.92 20.50
CA GLN A 610 28.59 -9.01 20.65
C GLN A 610 27.87 -7.63 20.64
N ASN A 611 28.63 -6.55 20.45
CA ASN A 611 28.15 -5.18 20.38
C ASN A 611 28.64 -4.52 19.08
N PRO A 612 28.05 -3.40 18.68
CA PRO A 612 28.55 -2.70 17.50
C PRO A 612 30.00 -2.25 17.67
N VAL A 613 30.76 -2.27 16.57
CA VAL A 613 32.16 -1.84 16.53
C VAL A 613 32.32 -0.39 16.07
N LEU A 614 31.26 0.19 15.48
CA LEU A 614 31.18 1.60 15.09
C LEU A 614 29.74 2.10 15.31
N GLU A 615 29.57 3.18 16.07
CA GLU A 615 28.27 3.72 16.48
C GLU A 615 28.23 5.25 16.33
N PRO A 616 27.05 5.86 16.12
CA PRO A 616 26.88 7.32 16.20
C PRO A 616 27.45 7.88 17.50
N SER A 617 28.40 8.81 17.40
CA SER A 617 29.06 9.40 18.58
C SER A 617 29.47 10.85 18.40
N GLU A 618 29.46 11.35 17.16
CA GLU A 618 29.92 12.68 16.81
C GLU A 618 28.80 13.49 16.15
N SER A 619 28.93 14.82 16.12
CA SER A 619 27.89 15.67 15.54
C SER A 619 27.63 15.42 14.06
N TYR A 620 28.65 14.91 13.33
CA TYR A 620 28.58 14.63 11.90
C TYR A 620 27.95 13.27 11.56
N ASP A 621 27.76 12.37 12.54
CA ASP A 621 27.15 11.05 12.34
C ASP A 621 26.02 10.73 13.33
N LYS A 622 25.53 11.75 14.05
CA LYS A 622 24.59 11.65 15.16
C LYS A 622 23.26 10.94 14.84
N GLU A 623 22.83 10.91 13.57
CA GLU A 623 21.58 10.27 13.17
C GLU A 623 21.79 8.85 12.63
N GLY A 624 23.03 8.44 12.37
CA GLY A 624 23.34 7.10 11.85
C GLY A 624 24.66 6.99 11.11
N ILE A 625 25.18 5.76 11.05
CA ILE A 625 26.38 5.37 10.30
C ILE A 625 25.95 4.40 9.20
N PHE A 626 25.81 4.93 7.99
CA PHE A 626 25.32 4.17 6.83
C PHE A 626 26.47 3.38 6.15
N THR A 627 26.23 2.83 4.96
CA THR A 627 27.12 1.89 4.28
C THR A 627 28.46 2.55 3.91
N GLY A 628 29.45 1.71 3.62
CA GLY A 628 30.80 2.14 3.31
C GLY A 628 31.68 1.04 2.73
N CYS A 629 32.97 1.36 2.60
CA CYS A 629 33.98 0.55 1.95
C CYS A 629 35.23 0.35 2.83
N PHE A 630 36.04 -0.63 2.45
CA PHE A 630 37.25 -1.06 3.16
C PHE A 630 38.50 -0.74 2.36
N HIS A 631 39.57 -0.35 3.04
CA HIS A 631 40.92 -0.28 2.48
C HIS A 631 41.95 -0.87 3.47
N PRO A 632 42.81 -1.82 3.05
CA PRO A 632 43.73 -2.54 3.96
C PRO A 632 45.02 -1.77 4.28
N THR A 633 44.93 -0.46 4.49
CA THR A 633 46.04 0.39 4.97
C THR A 633 45.52 1.49 5.88
N GLY A 634 46.42 2.20 6.57
CA GLY A 634 46.12 3.48 7.18
C GLY A 634 45.83 4.58 6.16
N LEU A 635 45.43 5.76 6.64
CA LEU A 635 45.01 6.89 5.81
C LEU A 635 46.14 7.43 4.91
N GLN A 636 47.39 7.29 5.33
CA GLN A 636 48.58 7.70 4.60
C GLN A 636 49.36 6.50 4.03
N GLY A 637 48.72 5.32 3.96
CA GLY A 637 49.33 4.10 3.44
C GLY A 637 50.10 3.29 4.47
N GLU A 638 49.88 3.51 5.78
CA GLU A 638 50.53 2.74 6.83
C GLU A 638 50.18 1.25 6.75
N GLU A 639 51.21 0.40 6.63
CA GLU A 639 51.04 -1.06 6.63
C GLU A 639 50.55 -1.57 8.00
N GLY A 640 49.69 -2.59 7.99
CA GLY A 640 49.15 -3.21 9.19
C GLY A 640 48.02 -2.43 9.88
N GLN A 641 47.63 -1.28 9.33
CA GLN A 641 46.39 -0.59 9.69
C GLN A 641 45.27 -0.90 8.69
N LEU A 642 44.03 -0.77 9.14
CA LEU A 642 42.83 -0.91 8.30
C LEU A 642 42.08 0.41 8.30
N THR A 643 41.48 0.79 7.17
CA THR A 643 40.63 1.97 7.03
C THR A 643 39.25 1.56 6.54
N VAL A 644 38.21 2.17 7.12
CA VAL A 644 36.87 2.19 6.54
C VAL A 644 36.44 3.62 6.25
N ILE A 645 35.74 3.79 5.14
CA ILE A 645 35.11 5.05 4.74
C ILE A 645 33.60 4.79 4.71
N TYR A 646 32.82 5.61 5.40
CA TYR A 646 31.39 5.39 5.59
C TYR A 646 30.59 6.67 5.41
N SER A 647 29.30 6.52 5.13
CA SER A 647 28.35 7.63 5.11
C SER A 647 27.94 8.05 6.52
N SER A 648 28.30 9.27 6.90
CA SER A 648 27.98 9.87 8.20
C SER A 648 26.73 10.77 8.10
N ILE A 649 25.67 10.42 8.85
CA ILE A 649 24.36 11.05 8.71
C ILE A 649 24.08 12.08 9.81
N THR A 650 23.69 13.28 9.42
CA THR A 650 23.36 14.40 10.32
C THR A 650 21.89 14.78 10.35
N HIS A 651 21.11 14.32 9.37
CA HIS A 651 19.67 14.60 9.30
C HIS A 651 18.92 13.45 8.62
N LEU A 652 17.76 13.11 9.17
CA LEU A 652 16.80 12.14 8.64
C LEU A 652 15.39 12.78 8.61
N PRO A 653 14.47 12.31 7.76
CA PRO A 653 14.61 11.23 6.79
C PRO A 653 15.36 11.63 5.51
N ILE A 654 16.10 10.70 4.93
CA ILE A 654 16.68 10.81 3.58
C ILE A 654 15.91 9.84 2.69
N HIS A 655 15.23 10.37 1.68
CA HIS A 655 14.49 9.57 0.72
C HIS A 655 14.33 10.33 -0.59
N TRP A 656 14.42 9.64 -1.73
CA TRP A 656 14.41 10.25 -3.06
C TRP A 656 13.10 10.98 -3.41
N THR A 657 11.99 10.67 -2.73
CA THR A 657 10.69 11.37 -2.89
C THR A 657 10.56 12.67 -2.08
N LEU A 658 11.51 12.93 -1.18
CA LEU A 658 11.49 14.07 -0.28
C LEU A 658 12.52 15.11 -0.73
N PRO A 659 12.32 16.40 -0.42
CA PRO A 659 13.37 17.40 -0.60
C PRO A 659 14.64 17.01 0.17
N TYR A 660 15.76 16.90 -0.54
CA TYR A 660 17.04 16.57 0.07
C TYR A 660 17.56 17.73 0.92
N THR A 661 17.88 17.46 2.17
CA THR A 661 18.49 18.46 3.05
C THR A 661 19.98 18.51 2.76
N ARG A 662 20.48 19.66 2.30
CA ARG A 662 21.90 19.86 1.97
C ARG A 662 22.81 19.42 3.13
N ASN A 663 23.86 18.67 2.82
CA ASN A 663 24.83 18.13 3.79
C ASN A 663 24.20 17.22 4.87
N CYS A 664 23.04 16.60 4.61
CA CYS A 664 22.45 15.64 5.55
C CYS A 664 23.21 14.31 5.60
N ALA A 665 23.92 13.95 4.53
CA ALA A 665 24.82 12.81 4.45
C ALA A 665 26.17 13.28 3.89
N GLY A 666 27.24 13.01 4.64
CA GLY A 666 28.63 13.23 4.25
C GLY A 666 29.43 11.92 4.31
N LEU A 667 30.75 12.00 4.10
CA LEU A 667 31.66 10.86 4.26
C LEU A 667 32.63 11.09 5.41
N SER A 668 32.87 10.03 6.18
CA SER A 668 33.81 10.02 7.30
C SER A 668 34.67 8.74 7.25
N VAL A 669 35.82 8.79 7.93
CA VAL A 669 36.78 7.67 7.98
C VAL A 669 37.04 7.22 9.42
N ALA A 670 37.30 5.92 9.58
CA ALA A 670 37.79 5.34 10.82
C ALA A 670 38.90 4.33 10.53
N THR A 671 39.88 4.24 11.43
CA THR A 671 41.02 3.31 11.31
C THR A 671 41.05 2.28 12.42
N SER A 672 41.65 1.13 12.16
CA SER A 672 41.84 0.05 13.12
C SER A 672 43.32 -0.34 13.16
N ASN A 673 43.85 -0.51 14.37
CA ASN A 673 45.21 -0.98 14.63
C ASN A 673 45.26 -2.42 15.19
N ASP A 674 44.11 -3.08 15.35
CA ASP A 674 43.99 -4.35 16.08
C ASP A 674 43.27 -5.46 15.28
N GLY A 675 43.29 -5.34 13.95
CA GLY A 675 42.67 -6.31 13.03
C GLY A 675 41.14 -6.17 12.95
N GLY A 676 40.61 -4.96 13.15
CA GLY A 676 39.19 -4.62 13.04
C GLY A 676 38.38 -4.99 14.28
N LYS A 677 39.03 -5.11 15.45
CA LYS A 677 38.30 -5.32 16.72
C LYS A 677 37.77 -4.00 17.26
N THR A 678 38.53 -2.91 17.09
CA THR A 678 38.12 -1.55 17.44
C THR A 678 38.41 -0.57 16.31
N TRP A 679 37.56 0.45 16.17
CA TRP A 679 37.69 1.48 15.15
C TRP A 679 37.78 2.86 15.79
N GLN A 680 38.77 3.65 15.37
CA GLN A 680 38.98 5.02 15.82
C GLN A 680 38.58 5.98 14.71
N LYS A 681 37.59 6.84 14.96
CA LYS A 681 37.19 7.92 14.04
C LYS A 681 38.32 8.94 13.93
N SER A 682 38.60 9.40 12.71
CA SER A 682 39.63 10.41 12.44
C SER A 682 39.24 11.79 12.96
N GLU A 683 40.21 12.57 13.44
CA GLU A 683 40.03 13.98 13.79
C GLU A 683 39.78 14.87 12.56
N GLN A 684 40.05 14.37 11.36
CA GLN A 684 39.81 15.07 10.10
C GLN A 684 38.36 14.91 9.60
N ASN A 685 37.49 14.20 10.33
CA ASN A 685 36.11 13.99 9.92
C ASN A 685 35.24 15.25 10.07
N PRO A 686 34.20 15.38 9.20
CA PRO A 686 33.96 14.57 8.01
C PRO A 686 34.97 14.91 6.89
N ILE A 687 35.39 13.91 6.11
CA ILE A 687 36.29 14.12 4.96
C ILE A 687 35.56 14.71 3.75
N LEU A 688 34.23 14.50 3.67
CA LEU A 688 33.33 15.23 2.80
C LEU A 688 32.10 15.64 3.62
N ASP A 689 31.83 16.94 3.70
CA ASP A 689 30.66 17.47 4.43
C ASP A 689 29.32 17.06 3.81
N GLY A 690 29.29 16.81 2.50
CA GLY A 690 28.08 16.50 1.76
C GLY A 690 28.26 16.49 0.25
N GLU A 691 27.16 16.64 -0.46
CA GLU A 691 27.11 16.65 -1.92
C GLU A 691 27.83 17.87 -2.54
N PRO A 692 28.33 17.78 -3.79
CA PRO A 692 29.03 18.87 -4.47
C PRO A 692 28.29 20.22 -4.48
N GLU A 693 29.04 21.32 -4.53
CA GLU A 693 28.47 22.67 -4.67
C GLU A 693 27.68 22.82 -5.98
N GLY A 694 26.50 23.45 -5.89
CA GLY A 694 25.64 23.73 -7.05
C GLY A 694 24.84 22.54 -7.58
N VAL A 695 25.00 21.33 -7.02
CA VAL A 695 24.22 20.14 -7.39
C VAL A 695 23.10 19.91 -6.38
N THR A 696 21.89 19.63 -6.89
CA THR A 696 20.75 19.21 -6.06
C THR A 696 20.54 17.73 -6.28
N VAL A 697 20.68 16.94 -5.21
CA VAL A 697 20.70 15.47 -5.28
C VAL A 697 19.40 14.85 -4.74
N THR A 698 19.09 13.64 -5.18
CA THR A 698 18.05 12.78 -4.57
C THR A 698 18.62 11.92 -3.44
N GLY A 699 19.92 11.67 -3.47
CA GLY A 699 20.70 10.95 -2.46
C GLY A 699 22.20 11.19 -2.65
N PHE A 700 22.98 11.03 -1.59
CA PHE A 700 24.44 11.10 -1.61
C PHE A 700 25.02 10.24 -0.47
N ARG A 701 25.30 8.96 -0.75
CA ARG A 701 25.71 7.98 0.27
C ARG A 701 26.46 6.78 -0.33
N ASP A 702 26.88 5.86 0.53
CA ASP A 702 27.45 4.55 0.21
C ASP A 702 28.73 4.65 -0.64
N PRO A 703 29.84 5.15 -0.05
CA PRO A 703 31.09 5.28 -0.78
C PRO A 703 31.68 3.90 -1.15
N PHE A 704 32.24 3.83 -2.35
CA PHE A 704 33.01 2.69 -2.83
C PHE A 704 34.35 3.15 -3.40
N LEU A 705 35.38 2.31 -3.30
CA LEU A 705 36.73 2.58 -3.79
C LEU A 705 37.13 1.56 -4.86
N ALA A 706 37.75 2.03 -5.94
CA ALA A 706 38.42 1.16 -6.89
C ALA A 706 39.62 1.83 -7.56
N GLU A 707 40.61 1.01 -7.87
CA GLU A 707 41.63 1.34 -8.84
C GLU A 707 41.05 1.22 -10.25
N TRP A 708 41.45 2.10 -11.17
CA TRP A 708 40.96 2.05 -12.55
C TRP A 708 42.06 2.47 -13.55
N PRO A 709 42.94 1.53 -13.95
CA PRO A 709 44.06 1.83 -14.85
C PRO A 709 43.65 2.47 -16.18
N ALA A 710 42.52 2.07 -16.76
CA ALA A 710 42.00 2.68 -17.99
C ALA A 710 41.57 4.15 -17.79
N MET A 711 41.08 4.51 -16.60
CA MET A 711 40.78 5.89 -16.24
C MET A 711 42.07 6.70 -16.02
N ASP A 712 43.10 6.08 -15.41
CA ASP A 712 44.40 6.72 -15.24
C ASP A 712 45.05 7.04 -16.60
N GLU A 713 44.98 6.11 -17.56
CA GLU A 713 45.46 6.34 -18.93
C GLU A 713 44.69 7.47 -19.60
N MET A 714 43.35 7.49 -19.49
CA MET A 714 42.50 8.53 -20.07
C MET A 714 42.77 9.92 -19.47
N ARG A 715 42.98 9.99 -18.15
CA ARG A 715 43.24 11.25 -17.43
C ARG A 715 44.71 11.67 -17.47
N GLY A 716 45.63 10.76 -17.75
CA GLY A 716 47.08 10.98 -17.64
C GLY A 716 47.56 11.19 -16.19
N GLU A 717 46.79 10.73 -15.21
CA GLU A 717 47.05 10.91 -13.77
C GLU A 717 46.64 9.66 -13.01
N VAL A 718 47.53 9.12 -12.19
CA VAL A 718 47.26 7.95 -11.35
C VAL A 718 46.44 8.37 -10.13
N SER A 719 45.31 7.71 -9.88
CA SER A 719 44.46 8.00 -8.72
C SER A 719 43.75 6.73 -8.22
N MET A 720 43.38 6.74 -6.94
CA MET A 720 42.30 5.87 -6.47
C MET A 720 40.96 6.56 -6.81
N TYR A 721 39.91 5.82 -7.15
CA TYR A 721 38.63 6.41 -7.52
C TYR A 721 37.57 6.14 -6.45
N GLY A 722 36.89 7.21 -6.05
CA GLY A 722 35.78 7.20 -5.12
C GLY A 722 34.45 7.32 -5.86
N PHE A 723 33.50 6.46 -5.49
CA PHE A 723 32.17 6.39 -6.07
C PHE A 723 31.15 6.65 -4.97
N VAL A 724 30.36 7.72 -5.06
CA VAL A 724 29.29 8.02 -4.10
C VAL A 724 27.95 7.89 -4.80
N SER A 725 27.08 7.05 -4.26
CA SER A 725 25.81 6.64 -4.85
C SER A 725 24.74 7.72 -4.66
N GLY A 726 23.88 7.90 -5.67
CA GLY A 726 22.73 8.79 -5.54
C GLY A 726 21.99 9.06 -6.85
N GLY A 727 21.57 10.31 -7.00
CA GLY A 727 20.90 10.81 -8.19
C GLY A 727 20.81 12.33 -8.16
N ILE A 728 20.47 12.92 -9.30
CA ILE A 728 20.34 14.37 -9.47
C ILE A 728 18.86 14.69 -9.70
N VAL A 729 18.34 15.68 -8.97
CA VAL A 729 16.96 16.17 -9.16
C VAL A 729 16.81 16.67 -10.59
N ASP A 730 15.78 16.19 -11.30
CA ASP A 730 15.53 16.41 -12.73
C ASP A 730 16.61 15.85 -13.69
N GLY A 731 17.67 15.22 -13.17
CA GLY A 731 18.77 14.61 -13.94
C GLY A 731 18.76 13.09 -14.01
N GLY A 732 18.10 12.42 -13.05
CA GLY A 732 18.04 10.96 -12.95
C GLY A 732 19.12 10.34 -12.05
N PRO A 733 19.18 9.00 -11.96
CA PRO A 733 20.12 8.30 -11.09
C PRO A 733 21.56 8.40 -11.64
N THR A 734 22.54 8.46 -10.75
CA THR A 734 23.96 8.51 -11.13
C THR A 734 24.87 8.07 -9.98
N VAL A 735 26.17 8.06 -10.25
CA VAL A 735 27.22 7.94 -9.24
C VAL A 735 28.17 9.13 -9.36
N PHE A 736 28.44 9.79 -8.24
CA PHE A 736 29.34 10.93 -8.16
C PHE A 736 30.78 10.43 -8.05
N LEU A 737 31.60 10.73 -9.06
CA LEU A 737 32.97 10.25 -9.18
C LEU A 737 33.96 11.23 -8.55
N TYR A 738 34.92 10.70 -7.81
CA TYR A 738 36.02 11.44 -7.20
C TYR A 738 37.36 10.80 -7.54
N ALA A 739 38.39 11.61 -7.79
CA ALA A 739 39.78 11.19 -7.72
C ALA A 739 40.28 11.34 -6.28
N ILE A 740 40.97 10.34 -5.77
CA ILE A 740 41.52 10.27 -4.43
C ILE A 740 43.03 10.14 -4.53
N SER A 741 43.74 10.90 -3.68
CA SER A 741 45.20 10.84 -3.62
C SER A 741 45.68 9.41 -3.30
N PRO A 742 46.60 8.83 -4.09
CA PRO A 742 47.19 7.53 -3.80
C PRO A 742 47.96 7.45 -2.47
N THR A 743 48.32 8.60 -1.89
CA THR A 743 49.11 8.68 -0.64
C THR A 743 48.32 9.27 0.52
N ASP A 744 47.07 9.69 0.31
CA ASP A 744 46.23 10.26 1.37
C ASP A 744 44.73 10.04 1.06
N LEU A 745 44.13 9.05 1.73
CA LEU A 745 42.73 8.67 1.53
C LEU A 745 41.71 9.74 1.97
N THR A 746 42.18 10.83 2.60
CA THR A 746 41.32 11.96 3.02
C THR A 746 41.14 13.01 1.92
N GLN A 747 41.95 12.99 0.86
CA GLN A 747 41.95 14.01 -0.19
C GLN A 747 41.11 13.58 -1.40
N TRP A 748 39.86 14.05 -1.46
CA TRP A 748 38.89 13.72 -2.51
C TRP A 748 38.64 14.91 -3.44
N THR A 749 38.85 14.72 -4.75
CA THR A 749 38.62 15.72 -5.80
C THR A 749 37.46 15.29 -6.68
N TYR A 750 36.37 16.06 -6.69
CA TYR A 750 35.18 15.74 -7.48
C TYR A 750 35.46 15.86 -8.99
N LEU A 751 35.13 14.80 -9.75
CA LEU A 751 35.31 14.73 -11.20
C LEU A 751 34.00 14.94 -11.99
N GLY A 752 32.84 14.81 -11.35
CA GLY A 752 31.53 14.86 -12.01
C GLY A 752 30.70 13.58 -11.84
N PRO A 753 29.48 13.52 -12.37
CA PRO A 753 28.73 12.27 -12.48
C PRO A 753 29.44 11.31 -13.44
N LEU A 754 29.53 10.01 -13.14
CA LEU A 754 30.15 9.06 -14.07
C LEU A 754 29.23 8.74 -15.26
N ILE A 755 27.92 8.86 -15.07
CA ILE A 755 26.92 8.46 -16.05
C ILE A 755 25.71 9.38 -15.97
N ASP A 756 25.15 9.74 -17.13
CA ASP A 756 23.96 10.58 -17.23
C ASP A 756 22.80 9.74 -17.79
N LEU A 757 21.89 9.27 -16.92
CA LEU A 757 20.73 8.46 -17.30
C LEU A 757 19.43 9.20 -17.00
N PRO A 758 18.43 9.15 -17.90
CA PRO A 758 17.12 9.69 -17.59
C PRO A 758 16.45 8.88 -16.47
N THR A 759 15.55 9.51 -15.72
CA THR A 759 14.66 8.82 -14.78
C THR A 759 13.86 7.72 -15.49
N GLY A 760 13.79 6.54 -14.88
CA GLY A 760 13.04 5.40 -15.43
C GLY A 760 13.76 4.71 -16.61
N TYR A 761 15.08 4.87 -16.73
CA TYR A 761 15.88 4.20 -17.74
C TYR A 761 15.76 2.66 -17.57
N SER A 762 15.28 1.98 -18.62
CA SER A 762 15.01 0.53 -18.61
C SER A 762 15.14 -0.06 -20.02
N PRO A 763 16.35 -0.03 -20.64
CA PRO A 763 16.54 -0.35 -22.05
C PRO A 763 16.32 -1.84 -22.36
N SER A 764 16.61 -2.74 -21.41
CA SER A 764 16.57 -4.20 -21.58
C SER A 764 15.20 -4.83 -21.32
N GLY A 765 14.16 -4.01 -21.15
CA GLY A 765 12.77 -4.46 -21.01
C GLY A 765 12.60 -5.49 -19.90
N ARG A 766 12.10 -6.69 -20.22
CA ARG A 766 11.91 -7.77 -19.24
C ARG A 766 13.22 -8.37 -18.72
N TRP A 767 14.31 -8.25 -19.47
CA TRP A 767 15.61 -8.86 -19.18
C TRP A 767 16.48 -8.00 -18.26
N GLY A 768 16.23 -6.70 -18.27
CA GLY A 768 16.75 -5.74 -17.31
C GLY A 768 15.69 -5.35 -16.27
N GLY A 769 16.09 -4.50 -15.34
CA GLY A 769 15.17 -3.83 -14.44
C GLY A 769 15.08 -2.33 -14.73
N ASP A 770 14.37 -1.63 -13.86
CA ASP A 770 14.25 -0.18 -13.92
C ASP A 770 15.33 0.48 -13.07
N PHE A 771 16.16 1.32 -13.70
CA PHE A 771 17.26 2.01 -13.04
C PHE A 771 16.79 3.14 -12.11
N GLY A 772 15.49 3.45 -12.11
CA GLY A 772 14.84 4.29 -11.09
C GLY A 772 15.22 5.76 -11.17
N VAL A 773 15.26 6.39 -9.99
CA VAL A 773 15.57 7.82 -9.79
C VAL A 773 16.79 8.06 -8.90
N ASN A 774 17.18 7.07 -8.11
CA ASN A 774 18.28 7.14 -7.14
C ASN A 774 18.97 5.77 -7.07
N TRP A 775 20.29 5.78 -6.94
CA TRP A 775 21.09 4.58 -6.72
C TRP A 775 21.64 4.51 -5.29
N GLU A 776 21.82 3.28 -4.81
CA GLU A 776 22.41 2.91 -3.53
C GLU A 776 23.49 1.85 -3.75
N CYS A 777 24.51 1.84 -2.88
CA CYS A 777 25.58 0.83 -2.88
C CYS A 777 26.24 0.59 -4.26
N VAL A 778 26.51 1.65 -5.03
CA VAL A 778 27.15 1.53 -6.35
C VAL A 778 28.58 1.00 -6.19
N ASN A 779 28.84 -0.15 -6.80
CA ASN A 779 30.17 -0.77 -6.84
C ASN A 779 30.70 -0.76 -8.27
N PHE A 780 31.97 -0.40 -8.44
CA PHE A 780 32.66 -0.44 -9.73
C PHE A 780 33.65 -1.61 -9.80
N MET A 781 33.79 -2.21 -10.98
CA MET A 781 34.78 -3.25 -11.25
C MET A 781 35.12 -3.33 -12.73
N THR A 782 36.32 -3.82 -13.04
CA THR A 782 36.65 -4.30 -14.38
C THR A 782 36.61 -5.82 -14.34
N LEU A 783 35.75 -6.43 -15.15
CA LEU A 783 35.69 -7.88 -15.32
C LEU A 783 36.42 -8.27 -16.59
N HIS A 784 37.10 -9.40 -16.56
CA HIS A 784 37.91 -9.88 -17.68
C HIS A 784 37.61 -11.35 -18.00
N ASN A 785 37.82 -11.70 -19.27
CA ASN A 785 37.96 -13.08 -19.72
C ASN A 785 39.35 -13.24 -20.37
N ASP A 786 39.62 -14.36 -21.06
CA ASP A 786 40.94 -14.61 -21.67
C ASP A 786 41.32 -13.63 -22.79
N SER A 787 40.37 -12.85 -23.32
CA SER A 787 40.54 -12.02 -24.52
C SER A 787 40.16 -10.54 -24.36
N GLU A 788 39.29 -10.19 -23.41
CA GLU A 788 38.67 -8.88 -23.28
C GLU A 788 38.49 -8.47 -21.82
N GLU A 789 38.53 -7.16 -21.58
CA GLU A 789 38.19 -6.53 -20.31
C GLU A 789 36.99 -5.59 -20.51
N CYS A 790 36.08 -5.54 -19.55
CA CYS A 790 34.89 -4.70 -19.60
C CYS A 790 34.61 -4.08 -18.23
N PRO A 791 34.44 -2.75 -18.15
CA PRO A 791 33.92 -2.07 -16.97
C PRO A 791 32.47 -2.48 -16.66
N PHE A 792 32.20 -2.77 -15.38
CA PHE A 792 30.89 -3.06 -14.83
C PHE A 792 30.60 -2.19 -13.62
N MET A 793 29.30 -1.93 -13.41
CA MET A 793 28.79 -1.39 -12.17
C MET A 793 27.66 -2.27 -11.62
N LEU A 794 27.59 -2.39 -10.29
CA LEU A 794 26.49 -3.02 -9.55
C LEU A 794 25.79 -1.95 -8.73
N MET A 795 24.48 -2.02 -8.57
CA MET A 795 23.73 -1.04 -7.79
C MET A 795 22.42 -1.58 -7.23
N GLY A 796 22.03 -1.05 -6.08
CA GLY A 796 20.63 -0.95 -5.70
C GLY A 796 20.01 0.25 -6.40
N THR A 797 18.80 0.10 -6.95
CA THR A 797 18.04 1.22 -7.52
C THR A 797 16.79 1.47 -6.70
N GLU A 798 16.32 2.71 -6.63
CA GLU A 798 15.09 3.13 -5.96
C GLU A 798 14.20 3.93 -6.92
N GLY A 799 12.87 3.82 -6.74
CA GLY A 799 11.88 4.51 -7.57
C GLY A 799 11.62 3.86 -8.93
N GLY A 800 12.13 2.65 -9.17
CA GLY A 800 11.90 1.89 -10.40
C GLY A 800 10.66 0.98 -10.29
N LEU A 801 9.89 0.82 -11.37
CA LEU A 801 8.64 0.04 -11.35
C LEU A 801 8.90 -1.47 -11.58
N LYS A 802 8.60 -2.32 -10.58
CA LYS A 802 8.57 -3.79 -10.74
C LYS A 802 7.23 -4.27 -11.32
N PRO A 803 7.18 -4.96 -12.48
CA PRO A 803 5.94 -5.47 -13.05
C PRO A 803 5.19 -6.41 -12.09
N GLY A 804 3.93 -6.10 -11.78
CA GLY A 804 3.08 -6.93 -10.90
C GLY A 804 3.40 -6.84 -9.40
N ALA A 805 4.36 -6.02 -8.98
CA ALA A 805 4.70 -5.86 -7.58
C ALA A 805 3.69 -4.96 -6.84
N LYS A 806 3.55 -5.18 -5.52
CA LYS A 806 2.76 -4.30 -4.64
C LYS A 806 3.46 -2.94 -4.56
N GLU A 807 2.69 -1.89 -4.38
CA GLU A 807 3.23 -0.53 -4.22
C GLU A 807 4.17 -0.46 -3.00
N GLY A 808 5.37 0.13 -3.20
CA GLY A 808 6.50 0.08 -2.26
C GLY A 808 7.61 -0.92 -2.61
N ALA A 809 7.44 -1.73 -3.67
CA ALA A 809 8.48 -2.63 -4.19
C ALA A 809 9.31 -1.97 -5.31
N GLU A 810 9.79 -0.75 -5.07
CA GLU A 810 10.43 0.12 -6.07
C GLU A 810 11.97 -0.07 -6.13
N GLN A 811 12.45 -1.20 -5.63
CA GLN A 811 13.86 -1.49 -5.44
C GLN A 811 14.34 -2.66 -6.29
N TRP A 812 15.43 -2.47 -7.04
CA TRP A 812 16.08 -3.53 -7.81
C TRP A 812 17.56 -3.68 -7.44
N SER A 813 18.10 -4.89 -7.52
CA SER A 813 19.54 -5.12 -7.61
C SER A 813 19.92 -5.37 -9.06
N LEU A 814 20.61 -4.40 -9.65
CA LEU A 814 20.96 -4.37 -11.06
C LEU A 814 22.46 -4.34 -11.27
N TRP A 815 22.84 -4.58 -12.52
CA TRP A 815 24.19 -4.37 -13.01
C TRP A 815 24.14 -3.77 -14.41
N MET A 816 25.21 -3.08 -14.80
CA MET A 816 25.40 -2.64 -16.17
C MET A 816 26.86 -2.79 -16.60
N GLY A 817 27.06 -3.21 -17.84
CA GLY A 817 28.36 -3.31 -18.52
C GLY A 817 28.45 -2.26 -19.63
N GLY A 818 29.65 -1.73 -19.85
CA GLY A 818 29.83 -0.64 -20.80
C GLY A 818 31.28 -0.35 -21.15
N SER A 819 31.50 0.76 -21.84
CA SER A 819 32.82 1.25 -22.23
C SER A 819 33.08 2.65 -21.67
N LEU A 820 34.35 2.95 -21.42
CA LEU A 820 34.78 4.27 -20.96
C LEU A 820 34.89 5.23 -22.16
N GLU A 821 34.30 6.42 -22.06
CA GLU A 821 34.36 7.45 -23.10
C GLU A 821 34.85 8.80 -22.55
N GLN A 822 35.67 9.49 -23.33
CA GLN A 822 36.10 10.85 -23.02
C GLN A 822 35.11 11.85 -23.62
N THR A 823 34.42 12.62 -22.78
CA THR A 823 33.52 13.70 -23.22
C THR A 823 34.13 15.08 -22.98
N LYS A 824 33.43 16.13 -23.41
CA LYS A 824 33.82 17.53 -23.12
C LYS A 824 33.72 17.89 -21.63
N GLU A 825 32.91 17.15 -20.88
CA GLU A 825 32.59 17.42 -19.47
C GLU A 825 33.40 16.51 -18.52
N GLY A 826 34.21 15.60 -19.07
CA GLY A 826 35.01 14.63 -18.33
C GLY A 826 34.84 13.21 -18.85
N PRO A 827 35.50 12.24 -18.20
CA PRO A 827 35.31 10.82 -18.49
C PRO A 827 33.90 10.37 -18.07
N ARG A 828 33.25 9.56 -18.89
CA ARG A 828 31.92 8.99 -18.67
C ARG A 828 31.90 7.50 -18.97
N LEU A 829 31.01 6.77 -18.32
CA LEU A 829 30.71 5.38 -18.68
C LEU A 829 29.53 5.35 -19.65
N LYS A 830 29.73 4.70 -20.80
CA LYS A 830 28.69 4.46 -21.79
C LYS A 830 28.11 3.05 -21.63
N PRO A 831 26.83 2.90 -21.26
CA PRO A 831 26.16 1.60 -21.18
C PRO A 831 26.10 0.89 -22.52
N GLU A 832 26.37 -0.41 -22.53
CA GLU A 832 26.21 -1.28 -23.71
C GLU A 832 25.18 -2.40 -23.49
N PHE A 833 25.12 -2.97 -22.28
CA PHE A 833 24.20 -4.04 -21.91
C PHE A 833 24.00 -4.05 -20.38
N ASP A 834 22.86 -4.53 -19.92
CA ASP A 834 22.47 -4.46 -18.51
C ASP A 834 21.55 -5.61 -18.10
N GLY A 835 21.52 -5.89 -16.80
CA GLY A 835 20.69 -6.98 -16.30
C GLY A 835 20.39 -6.88 -14.83
N ILE A 836 19.68 -7.91 -14.37
CA ILE A 836 19.31 -8.07 -12.97
C ILE A 836 20.39 -8.93 -12.28
N LEU A 837 20.88 -8.46 -11.14
CA LEU A 837 21.89 -9.18 -10.34
C LEU A 837 21.27 -10.33 -9.55
N ASP A 838 20.07 -10.10 -9.01
CA ASP A 838 19.26 -11.10 -8.32
C ASP A 838 17.77 -10.85 -8.59
N HIS A 839 17.07 -11.88 -9.03
CA HIS A 839 15.66 -11.78 -9.42
C HIS A 839 14.68 -11.87 -8.24
N GLY A 840 15.18 -11.93 -7.01
CA GLY A 840 14.40 -12.09 -5.80
C GLY A 840 14.54 -10.92 -4.83
N CYS A 841 14.86 -11.24 -3.56
CA CYS A 841 14.86 -10.29 -2.44
C CYS A 841 16.25 -9.78 -2.03
N LEU A 842 17.30 -10.04 -2.81
CA LEU A 842 18.62 -9.45 -2.56
C LEU A 842 18.60 -7.95 -2.88
N TYR A 843 19.23 -7.16 -2.02
CA TYR A 843 19.47 -5.73 -2.19
C TYR A 843 20.86 -5.31 -1.67
N ALA A 844 21.25 -4.06 -1.88
CA ALA A 844 22.51 -3.47 -1.38
C ALA A 844 23.77 -4.33 -1.66
N PRO A 845 24.10 -4.62 -2.93
CA PRO A 845 25.29 -5.39 -3.24
C PRO A 845 26.57 -4.62 -2.87
N ASN A 846 27.52 -5.30 -2.23
CA ASN A 846 28.84 -4.75 -1.94
C ASN A 846 29.93 -5.80 -2.20
N SER A 847 31.03 -5.38 -2.78
CA SER A 847 32.02 -6.27 -3.38
C SER A 847 33.44 -5.85 -3.08
N TYR A 848 34.38 -6.75 -3.33
CA TYR A 848 35.81 -6.44 -3.32
C TYR A 848 36.53 -7.32 -4.33
N GLU A 849 37.70 -6.87 -4.78
CA GLU A 849 38.62 -7.70 -5.53
C GLU A 849 39.56 -8.42 -4.57
N HIS A 850 39.63 -9.74 -4.67
CA HIS A 850 40.64 -10.47 -3.92
C HIS A 850 42.03 -10.17 -4.51
N PRO A 851 42.97 -9.57 -3.76
CA PRO A 851 44.21 -9.04 -4.34
C PRO A 851 45.14 -10.11 -4.93
N ILE A 852 45.03 -11.36 -4.43
CA ILE A 852 45.82 -12.50 -4.90
C ILE A 852 45.16 -13.22 -6.09
N THR A 853 43.92 -13.70 -5.95
CA THR A 853 43.25 -14.49 -6.99
C THR A 853 42.66 -13.63 -8.11
N LYS A 854 42.49 -12.32 -7.88
CA LYS A 854 41.82 -11.36 -8.77
C LYS A 854 40.34 -11.62 -8.99
N ASN A 855 39.75 -12.54 -8.22
CA ASN A 855 38.31 -12.78 -8.26
C ASN A 855 37.55 -11.59 -7.67
N ARG A 856 36.46 -11.19 -8.33
CA ARG A 856 35.49 -10.24 -7.79
C ARG A 856 34.47 -10.98 -6.94
N ILE A 857 34.42 -10.69 -5.65
CA ILE A 857 33.52 -11.34 -4.69
C ILE A 857 32.47 -10.33 -4.25
N VAL A 858 31.19 -10.69 -4.30
CA VAL A 858 30.06 -9.86 -3.90
C VAL A 858 29.23 -10.52 -2.80
N TRP A 859 28.77 -9.69 -1.87
CA TRP A 859 27.77 -9.99 -0.86
C TRP A 859 26.55 -9.10 -1.09
N GLY A 860 25.35 -9.57 -0.74
CA GLY A 860 24.15 -8.75 -0.74
C GLY A 860 23.29 -9.01 0.48
N TRP A 861 22.44 -8.05 0.81
CA TRP A 861 21.44 -8.17 1.87
C TRP A 861 20.20 -8.90 1.35
N LEU A 862 19.84 -10.02 1.97
CA LEU A 862 18.58 -10.71 1.72
C LEU A 862 17.50 -10.16 2.64
N LYS A 863 16.56 -9.43 2.04
CA LYS A 863 15.42 -8.84 2.75
C LYS A 863 14.46 -9.91 3.25
N GLU A 864 13.89 -9.68 4.43
CA GLU A 864 12.86 -10.55 5.01
C GLU A 864 11.52 -9.81 5.16
N ASP A 865 11.06 -9.24 4.03
CA ASP A 865 9.81 -8.47 3.94
C ASP A 865 8.56 -9.36 3.97
N ASP A 866 8.75 -10.68 3.85
CA ASP A 866 7.66 -11.66 3.88
C ASP A 866 7.02 -11.81 5.27
N LEU A 867 7.71 -11.39 6.34
CA LEU A 867 7.25 -11.45 7.73
C LEU A 867 6.85 -10.08 8.28
N THR A 868 5.84 -10.08 9.16
CA THR A 868 5.49 -8.88 9.93
C THR A 868 6.55 -8.56 10.98
N LEU A 869 6.66 -7.28 11.39
CA LEU A 869 7.55 -6.87 12.48
C LEU A 869 7.35 -7.70 13.76
N ALA A 870 6.10 -7.97 14.15
CA ALA A 870 5.82 -8.79 15.33
C ALA A 870 6.40 -10.21 15.25
N ARG A 871 6.44 -10.82 14.06
CA ARG A 871 7.05 -12.14 13.85
C ARG A 871 8.57 -12.08 13.91
N ARG A 872 9.13 -11.06 13.27
CA ARG A 872 10.55 -10.72 13.27
C ARG A 872 11.08 -10.52 14.69
N GLU A 873 10.36 -9.76 15.52
CA GLU A 873 10.69 -9.58 16.94
C GLU A 873 10.57 -10.87 17.77
N ASN A 874 9.56 -11.70 17.50
CA ASN A 874 9.43 -12.98 18.18
C ASN A 874 10.53 -13.98 17.78
N LYS A 875 11.00 -13.89 16.52
CA LYS A 875 12.14 -14.64 15.99
C LYS A 875 13.46 -14.11 16.58
N GLY A 876 13.55 -12.81 16.84
CA GLY A 876 14.68 -12.14 17.49
C GLY A 876 15.81 -11.70 16.54
N TRP A 877 15.63 -11.91 15.22
CA TRP A 877 16.49 -11.32 14.19
C TRP A 877 15.72 -11.12 12.88
N THR A 878 16.26 -10.29 11.99
CA THR A 878 15.71 -10.03 10.65
C THR A 878 16.82 -9.74 9.66
N GLY A 879 16.68 -10.30 8.46
CA GLY A 879 17.64 -10.16 7.38
C GLY A 879 18.80 -11.16 7.46
N TYR A 880 19.45 -11.35 6.31
CA TYR A 880 20.59 -12.24 6.13
C TYR A 880 21.54 -11.66 5.10
N PHE A 881 22.77 -12.18 5.04
CA PHE A 881 23.58 -12.05 3.83
C PHE A 881 23.36 -13.21 2.89
N SER A 882 23.43 -12.89 1.59
CA SER A 882 23.50 -13.90 0.54
C SER A 882 24.72 -14.77 0.72
N LEU A 883 24.75 -15.91 0.04
CA LEU A 883 26.01 -16.59 -0.24
C LEU A 883 26.99 -15.61 -0.90
N PRO A 884 28.31 -15.75 -0.62
CA PRO A 884 29.31 -15.03 -1.39
C PRO A 884 29.24 -15.49 -2.84
N ARG A 885 29.21 -14.53 -3.77
CA ARG A 885 29.15 -14.83 -5.20
C ARG A 885 30.42 -14.33 -5.88
N GLU A 886 30.92 -15.11 -6.82
CA GLU A 886 31.98 -14.70 -7.73
C GLU A 886 31.35 -14.07 -8.97
N LEU A 887 31.85 -12.90 -9.34
CA LEU A 887 31.49 -12.21 -10.57
C LEU A 887 32.65 -12.27 -11.57
N PHE A 888 32.32 -12.51 -12.83
CA PHE A 888 33.29 -12.63 -13.92
C PHE A 888 32.64 -12.26 -15.26
N LEU A 889 33.44 -12.03 -16.31
CA LEU A 889 32.91 -11.81 -17.65
C LEU A 889 32.54 -13.17 -18.27
N TYR A 890 31.26 -13.50 -18.31
CA TYR A 890 30.79 -14.74 -18.95
C TYR A 890 30.91 -14.60 -20.46
N SER A 891 31.33 -15.66 -21.14
CA SER A 891 31.37 -15.71 -22.61
C SER A 891 30.96 -17.08 -23.13
N ALA A 892 30.15 -17.11 -24.19
CA ALA A 892 29.74 -18.32 -24.88
C ALA A 892 29.88 -18.15 -26.39
N ASP A 893 30.65 -19.03 -27.03
CA ASP A 893 30.89 -19.00 -28.47
C ASP A 893 29.87 -19.83 -29.25
N ASN A 894 29.77 -19.52 -30.55
CA ASN A 894 28.98 -20.25 -31.54
C ASN A 894 27.48 -20.30 -31.21
N ALA A 895 26.95 -19.33 -30.48
CA ALA A 895 25.53 -19.23 -30.20
C ALA A 895 24.76 -18.78 -31.45
N THR A 896 23.81 -19.59 -31.90
CA THR A 896 23.03 -19.34 -33.11
C THR A 896 21.73 -18.60 -32.80
N ARG A 897 21.04 -18.98 -31.72
CA ARG A 897 19.78 -18.38 -31.26
C ARG A 897 19.53 -18.69 -29.78
N SER A 898 18.59 -17.98 -29.16
CA SER A 898 18.07 -18.36 -27.84
C SER A 898 16.88 -19.33 -27.97
N LEU A 899 16.34 -19.80 -26.84
CA LEU A 899 15.29 -20.82 -26.83
C LEU A 899 14.02 -20.36 -27.57
N THR A 900 13.49 -19.20 -27.19
CA THR A 900 12.26 -18.63 -27.76
C THR A 900 12.45 -17.18 -28.22
N SER A 901 13.21 -16.37 -27.49
CA SER A 901 13.43 -14.95 -27.84
C SER A 901 14.46 -14.75 -28.96
N SER A 902 14.41 -13.62 -29.66
CA SER A 902 15.50 -13.22 -30.56
C SER A 902 16.73 -12.82 -29.75
N LEU A 903 17.94 -13.15 -30.23
CA LEU A 903 19.20 -12.72 -29.58
C LEU A 903 19.30 -11.19 -29.45
N GLN A 904 18.70 -10.44 -30.40
CA GLN A 904 18.71 -8.98 -30.40
C GLN A 904 17.80 -8.37 -29.31
N ASP A 905 16.81 -9.13 -28.84
CA ASP A 905 15.88 -8.69 -27.79
C ASP A 905 16.43 -8.97 -26.37
N LEU A 906 17.56 -9.67 -26.28
CA LEU A 906 18.22 -10.02 -25.03
C LEU A 906 19.14 -8.87 -24.58
N GLY A 907 18.58 -7.81 -24.00
CA GLY A 907 19.37 -6.64 -23.60
C GLY A 907 20.45 -6.90 -22.53
N PHE A 908 20.38 -8.05 -21.85
CA PHE A 908 21.39 -8.50 -20.88
C PHE A 908 22.65 -9.12 -21.50
N ILE A 909 22.72 -9.22 -22.83
CA ILE A 909 23.91 -9.73 -23.50
C ILE A 909 24.47 -8.74 -24.50
N LYS A 910 25.78 -8.85 -24.74
CA LYS A 910 26.45 -8.34 -25.92
C LYS A 910 26.68 -9.51 -26.89
N ALA A 911 26.04 -9.46 -28.05
CA ALA A 911 26.18 -10.47 -29.10
C ALA A 911 27.03 -9.92 -30.25
N THR A 912 28.15 -10.58 -30.54
CA THR A 912 29.06 -10.23 -31.63
C THR A 912 29.03 -11.31 -32.70
N ASP A 913 28.71 -10.96 -33.95
CA ASP A 913 28.67 -11.91 -35.08
C ASP A 913 30.08 -12.38 -35.44
N ASN A 914 30.26 -13.70 -35.50
CA ASN A 914 31.54 -14.34 -35.82
C ASN A 914 31.77 -14.49 -37.34
N GLY A 915 30.86 -13.98 -38.18
CA GLY A 915 30.92 -14.05 -39.65
C GLY A 915 30.60 -15.44 -40.22
N ARG A 916 30.13 -16.37 -39.37
CA ARG A 916 29.83 -17.77 -39.72
C ARG A 916 28.36 -18.15 -39.48
N GLY A 917 27.48 -17.18 -39.24
CA GLY A 917 26.08 -17.42 -38.88
C GLY A 917 25.87 -17.80 -37.41
N SER A 918 26.88 -17.53 -36.57
CA SER A 918 26.85 -17.73 -35.12
C SER A 918 27.48 -16.51 -34.43
N ASN A 919 27.19 -16.34 -33.14
CA ASN A 919 27.61 -15.20 -32.35
C ASN A 919 28.46 -15.65 -31.15
N THR A 920 29.38 -14.79 -30.73
CA THR A 920 29.95 -14.83 -29.39
C THR A 920 29.09 -13.94 -28.48
N ILE A 921 28.59 -14.52 -27.39
CA ILE A 921 27.73 -13.89 -26.41
C ILE A 921 28.55 -13.54 -25.17
N GLN A 922 28.40 -12.32 -24.66
CA GLN A 922 29.00 -11.87 -23.40
C GLN A 922 27.93 -11.32 -22.45
N THR A 923 28.09 -11.56 -21.16
CA THR A 923 27.19 -11.06 -20.09
C THR A 923 27.89 -11.09 -18.73
N LEU A 924 27.21 -10.64 -17.66
CA LEU A 924 27.69 -10.84 -16.30
C LEU A 924 27.62 -12.34 -15.93
N GLY A 925 28.77 -12.92 -15.64
CA GLY A 925 28.86 -14.21 -14.98
C GLY A 925 28.63 -14.04 -13.47
N ILE A 926 27.77 -14.88 -12.90
CA ILE A 926 27.48 -14.90 -11.48
C ILE A 926 27.29 -16.33 -10.99
N ARG A 927 28.08 -16.73 -10.00
CA ARG A 927 27.99 -18.05 -9.38
C ARG A 927 28.26 -17.98 -7.87
N PRO A 928 27.75 -18.93 -7.06
CA PRO A 928 28.21 -19.12 -5.70
C PRO A 928 29.73 -19.34 -5.70
N LEU A 929 30.41 -18.80 -4.68
CA LEU A 929 31.86 -18.91 -4.57
C LEU A 929 32.28 -20.39 -4.58
N PRO A 930 33.18 -20.83 -5.49
CA PRO A 930 33.48 -22.26 -5.66
C PRO A 930 34.02 -22.95 -4.39
N ASN A 931 34.62 -22.23 -3.46
CA ASN A 931 35.11 -22.81 -2.20
C ASN A 931 33.97 -23.23 -1.24
N LEU A 932 32.71 -22.85 -1.49
CA LEU A 932 31.56 -23.31 -0.70
C LEU A 932 31.43 -24.84 -0.68
N GLU A 933 32.06 -25.55 -1.63
CA GLU A 933 32.19 -27.00 -1.59
C GLU A 933 32.85 -27.51 -0.30
N GLY A 934 33.70 -26.71 0.33
CA GLY A 934 34.31 -27.02 1.63
C GLY A 934 33.31 -27.13 2.79
N LEU A 935 32.07 -26.68 2.61
CA LEU A 935 30.99 -26.84 3.58
C LEU A 935 30.30 -28.22 3.49
N ARG A 936 30.51 -28.97 2.41
CA ARG A 936 29.93 -30.31 2.20
C ARG A 936 30.60 -31.31 3.14
N ARG A 937 29.85 -31.82 4.12
CA ARG A 937 30.37 -32.80 5.11
C ARG A 937 30.38 -34.23 4.60
N GLU A 938 29.40 -34.57 3.78
CA GLU A 938 29.11 -35.94 3.36
C GLU A 938 29.15 -36.07 1.83
N LYS A 939 29.15 -37.32 1.34
CA LYS A 939 28.95 -37.58 -0.10
C LYS A 939 27.49 -37.26 -0.46
N PRO A 940 27.22 -36.77 -1.69
CA PRO A 940 25.86 -36.45 -2.06
C PRO A 940 25.01 -37.71 -2.25
N GLY A 941 23.72 -37.61 -1.96
CA GLY A 941 22.72 -38.45 -2.59
C GLY A 941 22.75 -38.22 -4.10
N TYR A 942 22.63 -39.28 -4.90
CA TYR A 942 22.90 -39.20 -6.33
C TYR A 942 21.87 -39.96 -7.17
N TRP A 943 21.32 -39.29 -8.18
CA TRP A 943 20.34 -39.84 -9.12
C TRP A 943 20.74 -39.48 -10.54
N ASN A 944 20.79 -40.48 -11.42
CA ASN A 944 21.21 -40.32 -12.81
C ASN A 944 20.15 -40.78 -13.77
N SER A 945 20.08 -40.10 -14.91
CA SER A 945 19.21 -40.47 -16.04
C SER A 945 17.78 -40.79 -15.58
N ILE A 946 17.20 -39.90 -14.79
CA ILE A 946 15.85 -40.10 -14.26
C ILE A 946 14.87 -40.11 -15.43
N ASP A 947 14.07 -41.18 -15.51
CA ASP A 947 13.00 -41.31 -16.48
C ASP A 947 11.83 -40.39 -16.13
N SER A 948 11.70 -39.31 -16.89
CA SER A 948 10.71 -38.24 -16.70
C SER A 948 9.33 -38.57 -17.27
N THR A 949 9.13 -39.73 -17.90
CA THR A 949 7.86 -40.11 -18.57
C THR A 949 6.67 -40.15 -17.63
N THR A 950 6.90 -40.32 -16.32
CA THR A 950 5.85 -40.32 -15.29
C THR A 950 5.40 -38.90 -14.88
N GLY A 951 6.14 -37.86 -15.27
CA GLY A 951 5.85 -36.45 -14.97
C GLY A 951 6.15 -36.01 -13.53
N LEU A 952 6.27 -36.92 -12.57
CA LEU A 952 6.56 -36.61 -11.17
C LEU A 952 7.19 -37.81 -10.47
N GLY A 953 8.27 -37.60 -9.72
CA GLY A 953 8.90 -38.65 -8.91
C GLY A 953 9.63 -38.12 -7.68
N GLY A 954 9.56 -38.87 -6.58
CA GLY A 954 10.26 -38.54 -5.34
C GLY A 954 11.77 -38.79 -5.43
N LEU A 955 12.57 -37.90 -4.87
CA LEU A 955 14.01 -38.11 -4.67
C LEU A 955 14.28 -38.64 -3.27
N THR A 956 13.93 -37.88 -2.23
CA THR A 956 14.14 -38.23 -0.82
C THR A 956 13.27 -37.37 0.11
N ASN A 957 13.24 -37.71 1.39
CA ASN A 957 12.83 -36.79 2.45
C ASN A 957 14.10 -36.30 3.16
N SER A 958 14.35 -35.00 3.14
CA SER A 958 15.54 -34.43 3.78
C SER A 958 15.50 -34.61 5.30
N HIS A 959 16.65 -34.89 5.89
CA HIS A 959 16.84 -35.01 7.33
C HIS A 959 17.36 -33.72 7.97
N SER A 960 17.65 -32.69 7.16
CA SER A 960 18.22 -31.41 7.57
C SER A 960 17.41 -30.22 7.06
N GLY A 961 17.43 -29.11 7.81
CA GLY A 961 16.96 -27.81 7.31
C GLY A 961 17.98 -27.09 6.42
N CYS A 962 19.20 -27.65 6.27
CA CYS A 962 20.29 -27.08 5.49
C CYS A 962 20.85 -28.11 4.47
N TRP A 963 20.79 -27.77 3.18
CA TRP A 963 21.23 -28.62 2.09
C TRP A 963 21.51 -27.84 0.79
N GLU A 964 22.32 -28.45 -0.08
CA GLU A 964 22.61 -27.99 -1.45
C GLU A 964 22.17 -29.06 -2.44
N LEU A 965 21.44 -28.67 -3.49
CA LEU A 965 21.06 -29.52 -4.61
C LEU A 965 21.67 -29.00 -5.91
N GLU A 966 22.33 -29.87 -6.67
CA GLU A 966 22.84 -29.59 -8.01
C GLU A 966 22.15 -30.50 -9.03
N ALA A 967 21.69 -29.94 -10.15
CA ALA A 967 21.03 -30.72 -11.20
C ALA A 967 21.43 -30.28 -12.60
N THR A 968 21.64 -31.25 -13.49
CA THR A 968 21.77 -31.04 -14.94
C THR A 968 20.55 -31.63 -15.63
N ILE A 969 19.79 -30.77 -16.30
CA ILE A 969 18.51 -31.10 -16.93
C ILE A 969 18.62 -30.79 -18.42
N ARG A 970 18.42 -31.81 -19.26
CA ARG A 970 18.15 -31.60 -20.68
C ARG A 970 16.69 -31.23 -20.81
N VAL A 971 16.41 -29.99 -21.21
CA VAL A 971 15.04 -29.46 -21.27
C VAL A 971 14.47 -29.64 -22.67
N SER A 972 13.21 -30.06 -22.78
CA SER A 972 12.45 -30.03 -24.03
C SER A 972 11.75 -28.67 -24.20
N PRO A 973 11.86 -28.00 -25.36
CA PRO A 973 11.13 -26.76 -25.63
C PRO A 973 9.60 -26.90 -25.60
N ASN A 974 9.08 -28.12 -25.76
CA ASN A 974 7.64 -28.39 -25.80
C ASN A 974 7.03 -28.61 -24.41
N ASP A 975 7.87 -28.81 -23.38
CA ASP A 975 7.38 -28.95 -22.01
C ASP A 975 6.93 -27.60 -21.46
N LYS A 976 5.90 -27.62 -20.62
CA LYS A 976 5.39 -26.43 -19.92
C LYS A 976 6.36 -25.99 -18.83
N SER A 977 6.87 -26.94 -18.04
CA SER A 977 7.85 -26.66 -16.98
C SER A 977 8.60 -27.91 -16.54
N ALA A 978 9.86 -27.76 -16.11
CA ALA A 978 10.65 -28.83 -15.48
C ALA A 978 11.39 -28.30 -14.25
N GLY A 979 11.42 -29.08 -13.17
CA GLY A 979 12.05 -28.63 -11.92
C GLY A 979 11.84 -29.55 -10.72
N PHE A 980 11.77 -28.95 -9.53
CA PHE A 980 11.71 -29.64 -8.24
C PHE A 980 10.60 -29.10 -7.33
N TRP A 981 9.92 -30.01 -6.63
CA TRP A 981 9.20 -29.68 -5.40
C TRP A 981 10.15 -29.88 -4.21
N ILE A 982 10.21 -28.89 -3.32
CA ILE A 982 11.00 -28.94 -2.09
C ILE A 982 10.13 -28.61 -0.88
N ARG A 983 10.60 -29.03 0.31
CA ARG A 983 9.91 -28.82 1.59
C ARG A 983 8.43 -29.18 1.52
N HIS A 984 8.13 -30.27 0.84
CA HIS A 984 6.75 -30.65 0.59
C HIS A 984 6.30 -31.79 1.50
N ASN A 985 5.00 -31.88 1.74
CA ASN A 985 4.40 -33.05 2.38
C ASN A 985 4.09 -34.14 1.36
N LYS A 986 3.73 -35.34 1.83
CA LYS A 986 3.57 -36.53 0.99
C LYS A 986 2.53 -36.37 -0.13
N ASP A 987 1.51 -35.53 0.06
CA ASP A 987 0.42 -35.32 -0.90
C ASP A 987 0.56 -34.03 -1.73
N LEU A 988 1.68 -33.30 -1.60
CA LEU A 988 1.95 -32.03 -2.29
C LEU A 988 0.89 -30.93 -2.05
N THR A 989 0.12 -31.04 -0.97
CA THR A 989 -0.80 -29.97 -0.54
C THR A 989 -0.05 -28.81 0.09
N GLN A 990 1.15 -29.06 0.61
CA GLN A 990 2.12 -28.06 1.04
C GLN A 990 3.47 -28.32 0.40
N GLY A 991 4.17 -27.27 0.00
CA GLY A 991 5.49 -27.34 -0.62
C GLY A 991 5.84 -26.07 -1.39
N THR A 992 7.08 -26.01 -1.87
CA THR A 992 7.56 -24.94 -2.76
C THR A 992 8.07 -25.57 -4.05
N ALA A 993 7.63 -25.03 -5.19
CA ALA A 993 8.09 -25.50 -6.50
C ALA A 993 9.16 -24.56 -7.06
N ILE A 994 10.24 -25.12 -7.60
CA ILE A 994 11.31 -24.40 -8.29
C ILE A 994 11.39 -24.98 -9.70
N TYR A 995 11.14 -24.19 -10.74
CA TYR A 995 11.08 -24.71 -12.09
C TYR A 995 11.48 -23.70 -13.16
N PHE A 996 11.97 -24.23 -14.27
CA PHE A 996 12.17 -23.49 -15.51
C PHE A 996 10.98 -23.72 -16.44
N SER A 997 10.48 -22.65 -17.05
CA SER A 997 9.40 -22.68 -18.04
C SER A 997 9.94 -22.32 -19.43
N PRO A 998 10.09 -23.31 -20.34
CA PRO A 998 10.65 -23.08 -21.68
C PRO A 998 9.91 -22.01 -22.49
N GLY A 999 8.58 -22.05 -22.48
CA GLY A 999 7.75 -21.15 -23.29
C GLY A 999 7.75 -19.68 -22.83
N SER A 1000 8.00 -19.42 -21.55
CA SER A 1000 8.12 -18.04 -21.02
C SER A 1000 9.56 -17.60 -20.81
N GLU A 1001 10.53 -18.52 -20.93
CA GLU A 1001 11.94 -18.30 -20.62
C GLU A 1001 12.11 -17.65 -19.25
N ALA A 1002 11.66 -18.37 -18.21
CA ALA A 1002 11.73 -17.90 -16.83
C ALA A 1002 11.99 -19.04 -15.83
N ILE A 1003 12.76 -18.74 -14.79
CA ILE A 1003 12.91 -19.57 -13.60
C ILE A 1003 12.02 -18.99 -12.51
N THR A 1004 11.18 -19.84 -11.90
CA THR A 1004 10.18 -19.45 -10.91
C THR A 1004 10.31 -20.28 -9.63
N ILE A 1005 10.22 -19.60 -8.49
CA ILE A 1005 10.01 -20.18 -7.16
C ILE A 1005 8.57 -19.88 -6.74
N ASP A 1006 7.70 -20.87 -6.83
CA ASP A 1006 6.30 -20.76 -6.42
C ASP A 1006 6.14 -21.12 -4.94
N LYS A 1007 5.91 -20.08 -4.13
CA LYS A 1007 5.72 -20.14 -2.67
C LYS A 1007 4.25 -20.22 -2.27
N SER A 1008 3.31 -20.27 -3.21
CA SER A 1008 1.86 -20.17 -2.94
C SER A 1008 1.34 -21.24 -1.98
N LYS A 1009 1.98 -22.42 -1.95
CA LYS A 1009 1.67 -23.56 -1.08
C LYS A 1009 2.70 -23.80 0.03
N SER A 1010 3.65 -22.89 0.24
CA SER A 1010 4.75 -23.08 1.21
C SER A 1010 4.24 -23.23 2.65
N ASN A 1011 3.22 -22.46 3.02
CA ASN A 1011 2.57 -22.46 4.33
C ASN A 1011 1.10 -22.02 4.24
N ASN A 1012 0.30 -22.27 5.27
CA ASN A 1012 -1.10 -21.86 5.33
C ASN A 1012 -1.34 -20.51 6.04
N GLU A 1013 -0.28 -19.81 6.45
CA GLU A 1013 -0.39 -18.61 7.27
C GLU A 1013 -0.72 -17.37 6.42
N THR A 1014 -1.82 -16.69 6.70
CA THR A 1014 -2.35 -15.61 5.85
C THR A 1014 -1.58 -14.29 5.97
N ASP A 1015 -0.71 -14.16 6.96
CA ASP A 1015 0.09 -12.98 7.25
C ASP A 1015 1.56 -13.11 6.84
N ILE A 1016 1.93 -14.22 6.18
CA ILE A 1016 3.22 -14.40 5.50
C ILE A 1016 3.01 -14.18 4.00
N GLU A 1017 3.85 -13.34 3.38
CA GLU A 1017 3.81 -13.12 1.93
C GLU A 1017 4.23 -14.39 1.17
N LYS A 1018 3.46 -14.73 0.14
CA LYS A 1018 3.63 -15.98 -0.63
C LYS A 1018 3.61 -15.75 -2.14
N ALA A 1019 3.80 -14.51 -2.59
CA ALA A 1019 3.97 -14.22 -4.00
C ALA A 1019 5.12 -15.07 -4.58
N PRO A 1020 4.92 -15.69 -5.75
CA PRO A 1020 6.02 -16.35 -6.46
C PRO A 1020 7.15 -15.35 -6.75
N ALA A 1021 8.39 -15.81 -6.63
CA ALA A 1021 9.55 -15.06 -7.11
C ALA A 1021 9.95 -15.62 -8.48
N SER A 1022 10.16 -14.78 -9.48
CA SER A 1022 10.46 -15.24 -10.84
C SER A 1022 11.41 -14.29 -11.55
N GLY A 1023 12.33 -14.84 -12.34
CA GLY A 1023 13.26 -14.08 -13.18
C GLY A 1023 13.31 -14.62 -14.60
N PRO A 1024 13.47 -13.76 -15.62
CA PRO A 1024 13.72 -14.19 -16.99
C PRO A 1024 15.05 -14.97 -17.08
N PHE A 1025 15.06 -16.04 -17.87
CA PHE A 1025 16.24 -16.85 -18.13
C PHE A 1025 16.05 -17.61 -19.45
N THR A 1026 17.06 -17.66 -20.31
CA THR A 1026 17.00 -18.45 -21.55
C THR A 1026 18.20 -19.39 -21.66
N LEU A 1027 18.02 -20.42 -22.48
CA LEU A 1027 19.04 -21.38 -22.88
C LEU A 1027 19.43 -21.09 -24.33
N PHE A 1028 20.72 -21.19 -24.64
CA PHE A 1028 21.20 -20.91 -25.99
C PHE A 1028 21.29 -22.19 -26.82
N TYR A 1029 20.95 -22.07 -28.09
CA TYR A 1029 21.36 -23.03 -29.10
C TYR A 1029 22.76 -22.65 -29.59
N SER A 1030 23.64 -23.64 -29.71
CA SER A 1030 24.99 -23.45 -30.21
C SER A 1030 25.31 -24.47 -31.29
N ASP A 1031 26.05 -24.03 -32.32
CA ASP A 1031 26.61 -24.95 -33.31
C ASP A 1031 27.79 -25.72 -32.70
N ARG A 1032 27.64 -27.04 -32.62
CA ARG A 1032 28.69 -27.98 -32.24
C ARG A 1032 28.91 -28.94 -33.40
N ASN A 1033 30.02 -28.74 -34.12
CA ASN A 1033 30.46 -29.59 -35.23
C ASN A 1033 29.41 -29.76 -36.36
N GLY A 1034 28.64 -28.71 -36.67
CA GLY A 1034 27.64 -28.71 -37.73
C GLY A 1034 26.24 -29.17 -37.30
N SER A 1035 26.03 -29.43 -36.01
CA SER A 1035 24.72 -29.69 -35.41
C SER A 1035 24.41 -28.67 -34.32
N GLU A 1036 23.21 -28.10 -34.38
CA GLU A 1036 22.71 -27.17 -33.38
C GLU A 1036 22.28 -27.95 -32.12
N GLU A 1037 22.88 -27.66 -30.98
CA GLU A 1037 22.58 -28.27 -29.69
C GLU A 1037 22.02 -27.23 -28.71
N LEU A 1038 20.94 -27.57 -28.01
CA LEU A 1038 20.41 -26.74 -26.93
C LEU A 1038 21.25 -26.91 -25.66
N GLU A 1039 21.64 -25.79 -25.06
CA GLU A 1039 22.28 -25.73 -23.76
C GLU A 1039 21.45 -26.45 -22.69
N LYS A 1040 22.11 -27.26 -21.86
CA LYS A 1040 21.46 -27.93 -20.74
C LYS A 1040 21.24 -26.93 -19.60
N LEU A 1041 20.13 -27.06 -18.89
CA LEU A 1041 19.87 -26.29 -17.68
C LEU A 1041 20.69 -26.89 -16.53
N HIS A 1042 21.60 -26.11 -15.96
CA HIS A 1042 22.35 -26.45 -14.75
C HIS A 1042 21.82 -25.62 -13.60
N LEU A 1043 21.19 -26.26 -12.62
CA LEU A 1043 20.65 -25.63 -11.43
C LEU A 1043 21.51 -25.94 -10.21
N ARG A 1044 21.76 -24.93 -9.38
CA ARG A 1044 22.23 -25.10 -7.99
C ARG A 1044 21.26 -24.41 -7.05
N ILE A 1045 20.71 -25.16 -6.11
CA ILE A 1045 19.69 -24.72 -5.16
C ILE A 1045 20.25 -24.88 -3.76
N PHE A 1046 20.33 -23.79 -3.02
CA PHE A 1046 20.81 -23.75 -1.64
C PHE A 1046 19.64 -23.45 -0.72
N CYS A 1047 19.42 -24.31 0.25
CA CYS A 1047 18.34 -24.15 1.21
C CYS A 1047 18.94 -24.18 2.62
N ASP A 1048 18.75 -23.10 3.38
CA ASP A 1048 19.36 -22.96 4.70
C ASP A 1048 18.45 -22.20 5.65
N GLY A 1049 17.89 -22.90 6.63
CA GLY A 1049 16.98 -22.26 7.57
C GLY A 1049 15.70 -21.82 6.87
N ASP A 1050 15.44 -20.52 6.75
CA ASP A 1050 14.34 -19.97 5.94
C ASP A 1050 14.80 -19.48 4.55
N VAL A 1051 16.11 -19.43 4.30
CA VAL A 1051 16.70 -18.89 3.08
C VAL A 1051 16.71 -19.92 1.94
N LEU A 1052 16.39 -19.47 0.74
CA LEU A 1052 16.49 -20.24 -0.51
C LEU A 1052 17.16 -19.39 -1.60
N GLU A 1053 18.28 -19.86 -2.13
CA GLU A 1053 18.96 -19.25 -3.28
C GLU A 1053 19.07 -20.24 -4.44
N VAL A 1054 18.73 -19.80 -5.64
CA VAL A 1054 18.74 -20.59 -6.88
C VAL A 1054 19.65 -19.94 -7.91
N PHE A 1055 20.62 -20.70 -8.41
CA PHE A 1055 21.54 -20.28 -9.46
C PHE A 1055 21.36 -21.13 -10.70
N ALA A 1056 21.48 -20.52 -11.89
CA ALA A 1056 21.41 -21.23 -13.16
C ALA A 1056 22.52 -20.83 -14.13
N ASN A 1057 23.20 -21.84 -14.69
CA ASN A 1057 24.21 -21.75 -15.74
C ASN A 1057 25.24 -20.61 -15.56
N ASP A 1058 25.64 -20.35 -14.31
CA ASP A 1058 26.60 -19.30 -13.92
C ASP A 1058 26.29 -17.87 -14.44
N ARG A 1059 25.00 -17.56 -14.70
CA ARG A 1059 24.57 -16.23 -15.19
C ARG A 1059 23.20 -15.78 -14.66
N PHE A 1060 22.69 -16.47 -13.64
CA PHE A 1060 21.38 -16.21 -13.06
C PHE A 1060 21.42 -16.51 -11.57
N ALA A 1061 20.80 -15.64 -10.78
CA ALA A 1061 20.59 -15.84 -9.36
C ALA A 1061 19.19 -15.34 -8.94
N LEU A 1062 18.53 -16.08 -8.06
CA LEU A 1062 17.24 -15.71 -7.49
C LEU A 1062 17.20 -16.13 -6.01
N SER A 1063 17.03 -15.15 -5.12
CA SER A 1063 17.01 -15.37 -3.67
C SER A 1063 15.64 -15.09 -3.05
N THR A 1064 15.16 -15.91 -2.14
CA THR A 1064 13.90 -15.65 -1.42
C THR A 1064 13.84 -16.38 -0.09
N MET A 1065 12.79 -16.10 0.70
CA MET A 1065 12.51 -16.82 1.94
C MET A 1065 11.36 -17.81 1.74
N VAL A 1066 11.48 -19.00 2.34
CA VAL A 1066 10.49 -20.08 2.24
C VAL A 1066 10.20 -20.68 3.62
N TYR A 1067 9.01 -20.36 4.13
CA TYR A 1067 8.53 -20.82 5.44
C TYR A 1067 7.62 -22.03 5.31
N ALA A 1068 7.80 -23.02 6.17
CA ALA A 1068 6.97 -24.22 6.25
C ALA A 1068 6.14 -24.27 7.53
N ASP A 1069 4.88 -24.73 7.45
CA ASP A 1069 3.99 -24.82 8.62
C ASP A 1069 4.48 -25.84 9.66
N THR A 1070 5.15 -26.90 9.21
CA THR A 1070 5.50 -28.06 10.04
C THR A 1070 6.91 -28.55 9.73
N LYS A 1071 7.53 -29.21 10.72
CA LYS A 1071 8.83 -29.87 10.55
C LYS A 1071 8.77 -31.12 9.65
N ASP A 1072 7.57 -31.59 9.31
CA ASP A 1072 7.34 -32.81 8.52
C ASP A 1072 7.39 -32.53 7.00
N CYS A 1073 7.42 -31.25 6.61
CA CYS A 1073 7.56 -30.80 5.24
C CYS A 1073 9.03 -30.91 4.77
N THR A 1074 9.53 -32.13 4.59
CA THR A 1074 10.92 -32.39 4.21
C THR A 1074 11.09 -33.07 2.85
N GLY A 1075 9.99 -33.35 2.13
CA GLY A 1075 10.05 -34.01 0.83
C GLY A 1075 10.80 -33.18 -0.22
N ILE A 1076 11.56 -33.87 -1.06
CA ILE A 1076 12.17 -33.36 -2.29
C ILE A 1076 11.78 -34.29 -3.44
N SER A 1077 11.19 -33.75 -4.50
CA SER A 1077 10.74 -34.48 -5.69
C SER A 1077 11.12 -33.71 -6.96
N TRP A 1078 11.34 -34.42 -8.06
CA TRP A 1078 11.47 -33.82 -9.40
C TRP A 1078 10.12 -33.87 -10.12
N PHE A 1079 9.89 -32.96 -11.05
CA PHE A 1079 8.69 -32.99 -11.90
C PHE A 1079 8.92 -32.41 -13.29
N VAL A 1080 8.09 -32.83 -14.24
CA VAL A 1080 7.94 -32.25 -15.56
C VAL A 1080 6.45 -32.16 -15.91
N GLU A 1081 6.00 -30.99 -16.36
CA GLU A 1081 4.65 -30.78 -16.87
C GLU A 1081 4.69 -30.51 -18.38
N GLY A 1082 3.84 -31.17 -19.16
CA GLY A 1082 3.74 -31.00 -20.61
C GLY A 1082 2.57 -31.79 -21.22
N GLU A 1083 2.25 -31.53 -22.50
CA GLU A 1083 1.27 -32.33 -23.26
C GLU A 1083 1.97 -33.54 -23.90
N GLY A 1084 1.59 -34.77 -23.51
CA GLY A 1084 2.16 -36.01 -24.05
C GLY A 1084 3.35 -36.55 -23.25
N SER A 1085 4.17 -37.41 -23.87
CA SER A 1085 5.40 -37.92 -23.25
C SER A 1085 6.50 -36.87 -23.32
N SER A 1086 6.94 -36.37 -22.17
CA SER A 1086 8.03 -35.40 -22.07
C SER A 1086 9.36 -35.97 -22.61
N GLU A 1087 10.14 -35.11 -23.26
CA GLU A 1087 11.51 -35.42 -23.70
C GLU A 1087 12.58 -34.82 -22.77
N SER A 1088 12.17 -34.02 -21.77
CA SER A 1088 13.09 -33.50 -20.76
C SER A 1088 13.69 -34.64 -19.96
N ALA A 1089 14.96 -34.57 -19.58
CA ALA A 1089 15.61 -35.61 -18.79
C ALA A 1089 16.51 -34.99 -17.71
N PHE A 1090 16.39 -35.47 -16.47
CA PHE A 1090 17.33 -35.12 -15.41
C PHE A 1090 18.53 -36.06 -15.51
N GLU A 1091 19.60 -35.58 -16.15
CA GLU A 1091 20.78 -36.39 -16.44
C GLU A 1091 21.57 -36.72 -15.17
N SER A 1092 21.64 -35.77 -14.24
CA SER A 1092 22.32 -35.90 -12.95
C SER A 1092 21.65 -35.00 -11.93
N VAL A 1093 21.35 -35.53 -10.75
CA VAL A 1093 20.92 -34.79 -9.56
C VAL A 1093 21.79 -35.21 -8.37
N LYS A 1094 22.37 -34.24 -7.68
CA LYS A 1094 23.18 -34.42 -6.46
C LYS A 1094 22.55 -33.63 -5.32
N LEU A 1095 22.51 -34.21 -4.12
CA LEU A 1095 22.01 -33.54 -2.91
C LEU A 1095 23.01 -33.74 -1.77
N TRP A 1096 23.55 -32.65 -1.23
CA TRP A 1096 24.33 -32.63 0.01
C TRP A 1096 23.48 -32.12 1.15
N GLU A 1097 23.37 -32.91 2.22
CA GLU A 1097 22.67 -32.51 3.44
C GLU A 1097 23.67 -32.22 4.56
N ASN A 1098 23.20 -31.55 5.63
CA ASN A 1098 24.00 -31.27 6.84
C ASN A 1098 25.26 -30.46 6.56
N MET A 1099 25.11 -29.38 5.78
CA MET A 1099 26.20 -28.44 5.47
C MET A 1099 26.87 -27.91 6.75
N ARG A 1100 28.17 -27.61 6.68
CA ARG A 1100 28.95 -27.12 7.82
C ARG A 1100 28.47 -25.73 8.27
N GLU A 1101 28.35 -25.55 9.58
CA GLU A 1101 28.08 -24.25 10.21
C GLU A 1101 29.23 -23.27 9.96
N VAL A 1102 28.89 -22.05 9.55
CA VAL A 1102 29.86 -21.03 9.13
C VAL A 1102 30.17 -20.00 10.20
N LEU A 1103 29.33 -19.83 11.22
CA LEU A 1103 29.52 -18.80 12.24
C LEU A 1103 30.08 -19.40 13.53
N GLU A 1104 31.31 -19.01 13.89
CA GLU A 1104 31.92 -19.35 15.17
C GLU A 1104 31.50 -18.32 16.24
N VAL A 1105 30.98 -18.81 17.36
CA VAL A 1105 30.59 -17.97 18.50
C VAL A 1105 31.36 -18.43 19.75
N ASP A 1106 32.17 -17.53 20.33
CA ASP A 1106 33.02 -17.85 21.50
C ASP A 1106 32.21 -18.13 22.78
N GLU A 1107 30.96 -17.63 22.87
CA GLU A 1107 30.02 -17.89 23.98
C GLU A 1107 28.64 -18.31 23.43
N PRO A 1108 27.92 -19.23 24.11
CA PRO A 1108 26.57 -19.60 23.67
C PRO A 1108 25.66 -18.37 23.64
N MET A 1109 24.90 -18.17 22.56
CA MET A 1109 23.90 -17.11 22.46
C MET A 1109 22.82 -17.28 23.55
N VAL A 1110 22.95 -16.53 24.65
CA VAL A 1110 21.91 -16.42 25.67
C VAL A 1110 20.94 -15.34 25.23
N TYR A 1111 19.80 -15.73 24.66
CA TYR A 1111 18.69 -14.81 24.39
C TYR A 1111 18.05 -14.39 25.73
N GLU A 1112 18.55 -13.33 26.36
CA GLU A 1112 17.81 -12.65 27.41
C GLU A 1112 16.65 -11.86 26.77
N ARG A 1113 15.44 -12.42 26.87
CA ARG A 1113 14.18 -11.78 26.47
C ARG A 1113 13.94 -10.38 27.07
N SER A 1114 14.74 -9.95 28.05
CA SER A 1114 14.63 -8.65 28.69
C SER A 1114 15.39 -7.52 27.97
N GLN A 1115 16.14 -7.82 26.90
CA GLN A 1115 16.88 -6.82 26.11
C GLN A 1115 16.34 -6.59 24.67
N LEU A 1116 15.22 -7.22 24.33
CA LEU A 1116 14.42 -6.93 23.12
C LEU A 1116 13.14 -6.19 23.53
#